data_AF-A0A1F3VA73-F1
#
_entry.id   AF-A0A1F3VA73-F1
#
_cell.length_a   1.000
_cell.length_b   1.000
_cell.length_c   1.000
_cell.angle_alpha   90.00
_cell.angle_beta   90.00
_cell.angle_gamma   90.00
#
_symmetry.space_group_name_H-M   'P 1'
#
loop_
_entity.id
_entity.type
_entity.pdbx_description
1 polymer ?
#
loop_
_entity_poly.entity_id
_entity_poly.type
_entity_poly.pdbx_seq_one_letter_code
_entity_poly.pdbx_strand_id
1 'polypeptide(L)'
;MTKIRLITKLLLGTILILWAIPNLLAVPQEAGIFLKHIQELSSEKYQGRLAATEGELLTIDYIRKNLLRSGQLVPFAALQDGFVSKFDLSITKLNATETTLAIGERSLSLGDDYLPFSNSSSSTERIFDSAYIVSCEELEISAKQSTNRLAILFENECNEKIIEQNLSLSEIVNRIKVFSPSAILVVAKKNSVKSNDTLWAGYLDSTVSNRFGDLNELQENLVLSQLRSSSFSSGNTYSDNNIAAVYITKQAISSLIDQAQAIPSSLIHFAHPLKIKISLNEKRMAGNNLIMHLPGKSDRNIILSAHLDGFGVNINNDLHPGADDNASGVALLMELAQYYAGEYRKNKFETGIIFAFFSGEEWGLKGSTHFAQALLTNKLTSKIVANLNFDGVGRSNGQKFYLLGELANPDLTHFIESFDLSDIQFSKMLEFAYFKGSDHFPLHQIQIPSVDITSGKVKEWHTISDHAGLINENGIIKLFNFIKRPITSLLSSEQTFAPSRPEYAPNPFVQSVAHNIQIELSPKDGHYILSDTLGFNQLPELLKITSLAQNISLKLDSQLVEFQTITKDNSLEIRPNYNEDHGKLTISYSVSVDPNATAGEGDNHFGQSQENPIVVGPQGIYLSPAGYWYPYVESANETFKIMASVPTKWHTITTGIHRNLIEGSQSNIDFWDINFPSESVHLIAGEYQIEEIMHRGVRLQTYFHPELAQHVSSYMEKLKKYFDLYLNRYGSYPFSKFSVVSNFFSTGYGMASYTLLDRNIIPYSFITEISLGHEFAHNFWGNSVYVKFDEGNWCEGLTTYEADYLYSQLSAPEKGKEYRLGVLRDYQNLVTDENVFPLSKFQGRFSPASRAIGYGKAMMFFHMLENKIGTNAFIGGLTNIINKKSYSALSYHDLRPSFENSSQQPLMEFFNQWIERTDIANLSLEKKITSSIVEVILTQKNDSPYDLLVPLKIIFSDKSYRMQNVHLSTLAGKVIFHEVKPVADVLLDPDFQLMRKLEQKENPATLFMFYGKTNKHFYSFLPNEEEVNEQLSEVIKLLPESSAEDKLEHLTFSGNLSQNIVRPTMLFVSARDIMNADITNLLAEEPRIKLADNAIFIDDDNKTYRLSKNNFIVLNLTINTFPVLLVISPDEEIPAENNIGKKLSHYGKYSFLEFDNKGNKITAQTWSITQH
;
A
#
# COMPACT_ATOMS: atom_id res chain seq x y z
N MET A 1 -33.94 -6.64 -92.27
CA MET A 1 -32.79 -6.90 -91.37
C MET A 1 -32.44 -5.74 -90.43
N THR A 2 -33.32 -4.74 -90.28
CA THR A 2 -33.03 -3.51 -89.47
C THR A 2 -33.59 -3.56 -88.05
N LYS A 3 -34.55 -4.45 -87.73
CA LYS A 3 -35.15 -4.56 -86.39
C LYS A 3 -34.34 -5.41 -85.39
N ILE A 4 -33.52 -6.36 -85.83
CA ILE A 4 -32.75 -7.26 -84.94
C ILE A 4 -31.45 -6.60 -84.42
N ARG A 5 -30.83 -5.69 -85.20
CA ARG A 5 -29.63 -4.97 -84.74
C ARG A 5 -29.91 -3.87 -83.70
N LEU A 6 -31.14 -3.35 -83.63
CA LEU A 6 -31.51 -2.32 -82.63
C LEU A 6 -31.78 -2.95 -81.25
N ILE A 7 -32.42 -4.12 -81.21
CA ILE A 7 -32.73 -4.83 -79.95
C ILE A 7 -31.46 -5.38 -79.30
N THR A 8 -30.48 -5.82 -80.10
CA THR A 8 -29.21 -6.34 -79.54
C THR A 8 -28.32 -5.22 -78.97
N LYS A 9 -28.38 -3.99 -79.51
CA LYS A 9 -27.67 -2.83 -78.94
C LYS A 9 -28.35 -2.24 -77.71
N LEU A 10 -29.68 -2.30 -77.62
CA LEU A 10 -30.41 -1.88 -76.42
C LEU A 10 -30.21 -2.88 -75.26
N LEU A 11 -30.17 -4.20 -75.51
CA LEU A 11 -29.95 -5.19 -74.45
C LEU A 11 -28.52 -5.14 -73.88
N LEU A 12 -27.49 -4.94 -74.71
CA LEU A 12 -26.12 -4.77 -74.20
C LEU A 12 -25.94 -3.45 -73.45
N GLY A 13 -26.65 -2.37 -73.83
CA GLY A 13 -26.65 -1.11 -73.09
C GLY A 13 -27.27 -1.24 -71.70
N THR A 14 -28.37 -1.97 -71.56
CA THR A 14 -29.00 -2.22 -70.25
C THR A 14 -28.21 -3.18 -69.35
N ILE A 15 -27.48 -4.15 -69.92
CA ILE A 15 -26.64 -5.07 -69.13
C ILE A 15 -25.34 -4.39 -68.67
N LEU A 16 -24.79 -3.45 -69.45
CA LEU A 16 -23.65 -2.62 -69.01
C LEU A 16 -24.03 -1.56 -67.97
N ILE A 17 -25.26 -1.02 -68.00
CA ILE A 17 -25.76 -0.10 -66.95
C ILE A 17 -26.04 -0.85 -65.63
N LEU A 18 -26.37 -2.14 -65.66
CA LEU A 18 -26.53 -2.97 -64.46
C LEU A 18 -25.21 -3.55 -63.90
N TRP A 19 -24.10 -3.45 -64.63
CA TRP A 19 -22.76 -3.84 -64.15
C TRP A 19 -21.86 -2.64 -63.77
N ALA A 20 -22.31 -1.41 -64.02
CA ALA A 20 -21.61 -0.17 -63.66
C ALA A 20 -22.22 0.56 -62.45
N ILE A 21 -22.97 -0.15 -61.59
CA ILE A 21 -23.35 0.34 -60.25
C ILE A 21 -22.80 -0.60 -59.16
N PRO A 22 -21.48 -0.57 -58.92
CA PRO A 22 -20.97 -0.59 -57.57
C PRO A 22 -20.44 0.81 -57.26
N ASN A 23 -20.82 1.37 -56.11
CA ASN A 23 -20.37 2.65 -55.53
C ASN A 23 -21.28 3.88 -55.70
N LEU A 24 -22.59 3.74 -55.58
CA LEU A 24 -23.43 4.91 -55.28
C LEU A 24 -24.60 4.60 -54.35
N LEU A 25 -24.28 3.97 -53.21
CA LEU A 25 -25.08 4.05 -51.99
C LEU A 25 -24.12 4.09 -50.78
N ALA A 26 -23.21 5.06 -50.78
CA ALA A 26 -22.88 5.68 -49.51
C ALA A 26 -24.06 6.60 -49.22
N VAL A 27 -24.81 6.34 -48.15
CA VAL A 27 -25.77 7.34 -47.65
C VAL A 27 -24.94 8.59 -47.39
N PRO A 28 -25.14 9.71 -48.11
CA PRO A 28 -24.48 10.95 -47.78
C PRO A 28 -24.90 11.25 -46.34
N GLN A 29 -23.93 11.37 -45.43
CA GLN A 29 -24.25 11.78 -44.07
C GLN A 29 -24.88 13.17 -44.19
N GLU A 30 -26.17 13.27 -43.84
CA GLU A 30 -26.91 14.53 -43.95
C GLU A 30 -26.17 15.56 -43.11
N ALA A 31 -25.74 16.68 -43.72
CA ALA A 31 -25.13 17.76 -42.97
C ALA A 31 -26.10 18.19 -41.85
N GLY A 32 -25.65 18.19 -40.60
CA GLY A 32 -26.51 18.48 -39.44
C GLY A 32 -27.06 17.26 -38.69
N ILE A 33 -26.75 16.02 -39.07
CA ILE A 33 -27.36 14.83 -38.43
C ILE A 33 -26.95 14.67 -36.96
N PHE A 34 -25.68 14.91 -36.61
CA PHE A 34 -25.21 14.83 -35.23
C PHE A 34 -25.85 15.93 -34.40
N LEU A 35 -25.85 17.17 -34.91
CA LEU A 35 -26.45 18.30 -34.23
C LEU A 35 -27.96 18.09 -34.02
N LYS A 36 -28.66 17.47 -34.98
CA LYS A 36 -30.08 17.11 -34.85
C LYS A 36 -30.33 16.11 -33.72
N HIS A 37 -29.51 15.06 -33.60
CA HIS A 37 -29.63 14.11 -32.50
C HIS A 37 -29.34 14.78 -31.15
N ILE A 38 -28.29 15.60 -31.07
CA ILE A 38 -27.90 16.28 -29.84
C ILE A 38 -28.97 17.29 -29.42
N GLN A 39 -29.48 18.12 -30.32
CA GLN A 39 -30.56 19.08 -30.05
C GLN A 39 -31.84 18.40 -29.55
N GLU A 40 -32.19 17.25 -30.13
CA GLU A 40 -33.36 16.48 -29.68
C GLU A 40 -33.11 15.93 -28.28
N LEU A 41 -32.00 15.21 -28.06
CA LEU A 41 -31.69 14.57 -26.78
C LEU A 41 -31.48 15.58 -25.65
N SER A 42 -30.95 16.77 -25.95
CA SER A 42 -30.75 17.86 -24.99
C SER A 42 -31.96 18.79 -24.84
N SER A 43 -33.11 18.46 -25.42
CA SER A 43 -34.32 19.30 -25.31
C SER A 43 -35.07 19.06 -24.00
N GLU A 44 -35.93 20.01 -23.62
CA GLU A 44 -36.82 19.91 -22.45
C GLU A 44 -37.65 18.62 -22.43
N LYS A 45 -38.01 18.09 -23.61
CA LYS A 45 -38.74 16.84 -23.76
C LYS A 45 -38.08 15.66 -23.04
N TYR A 46 -36.76 15.62 -22.99
CA TYR A 46 -36.00 14.52 -22.38
C TYR A 46 -35.59 14.82 -20.94
N GLN A 47 -36.01 15.96 -20.36
CA GLN A 47 -35.89 16.28 -18.94
C GLN A 47 -34.48 16.04 -18.37
N GLY A 48 -33.44 16.30 -19.18
CA GLY A 48 -32.03 16.14 -18.79
C GLY A 48 -31.57 14.69 -18.59
N ARG A 49 -32.40 13.71 -18.97
CA ARG A 49 -32.07 12.28 -19.11
C ARG A 49 -31.55 11.61 -17.83
N LEU A 50 -31.95 12.09 -16.66
CA LEU A 50 -31.52 11.49 -15.39
C LEU A 50 -31.86 10.00 -15.29
N ALA A 51 -30.94 9.20 -14.74
CA ALA A 51 -31.12 7.76 -14.64
C ALA A 51 -32.44 7.36 -13.96
N ALA A 52 -33.08 6.30 -14.46
CA ALA A 52 -34.35 5.79 -13.97
C ALA A 52 -35.52 6.81 -13.95
N THR A 53 -35.49 7.82 -14.82
CA THR A 53 -36.59 8.79 -15.04
C THR A 53 -37.32 8.57 -16.37
N GLU A 54 -38.42 9.30 -16.58
CA GLU A 54 -39.11 9.31 -17.87
C GLU A 54 -38.19 9.81 -19.01
N GLY A 55 -37.33 10.79 -18.74
CA GLY A 55 -36.35 11.31 -19.69
C GLY A 55 -35.38 10.24 -20.22
N GLU A 56 -34.92 9.35 -19.33
CA GLU A 56 -34.11 8.19 -19.69
C GLU A 56 -34.88 7.22 -20.62
N LEU A 57 -36.12 6.88 -20.25
CA LEU A 57 -36.95 5.98 -21.05
C LEU A 57 -37.26 6.55 -22.43
N LEU A 58 -37.54 7.85 -22.52
CA LEU A 58 -37.71 8.56 -23.79
C LEU A 58 -36.44 8.52 -24.65
N THR A 59 -35.27 8.65 -24.02
CA THR A 59 -33.96 8.54 -24.69
C THR A 59 -33.76 7.14 -25.27
N ILE A 60 -34.03 6.09 -24.49
CA ILE A 60 -33.96 4.70 -24.94
C ILE A 60 -34.91 4.46 -26.13
N ASP A 61 -36.15 4.96 -26.03
CA ASP A 61 -37.12 4.86 -27.11
C ASP A 61 -36.70 5.61 -28.38
N TYR A 62 -36.07 6.78 -28.22
CA TYR A 62 -35.52 7.55 -29.33
C TYR A 62 -34.41 6.77 -30.04
N ILE A 63 -33.43 6.24 -29.30
CA ILE A 63 -32.33 5.43 -29.84
C ILE A 63 -32.91 4.21 -30.60
N ARG A 64 -33.82 3.47 -29.97
CA ARG A 64 -34.46 2.29 -30.58
C ARG A 64 -35.21 2.63 -31.86
N LYS A 65 -35.98 3.72 -31.89
CA LYS A 65 -36.74 4.14 -33.08
C LYS A 65 -35.86 4.53 -34.26
N ASN A 66 -34.67 5.07 -34.00
CA ASN A 66 -33.72 5.44 -35.04
C ASN A 66 -32.91 4.23 -35.53
N LEU A 67 -32.44 3.35 -34.63
CA LEU A 67 -31.53 2.25 -35.00
C LEU A 67 -32.22 0.97 -35.48
N LEU A 68 -33.36 0.60 -34.91
CA LEU A 68 -34.01 -0.68 -35.23
C LEU A 68 -34.68 -0.71 -36.62
N ARG A 69 -34.85 0.45 -37.27
CA ARG A 69 -35.32 0.52 -38.67
C ARG A 69 -34.37 -0.20 -39.65
N SER A 70 -33.10 -0.36 -39.28
CA SER A 70 -32.12 -1.10 -40.07
C SER A 70 -32.41 -2.61 -40.12
N GLY A 71 -33.13 -3.17 -39.13
CA GLY A 71 -33.45 -4.59 -39.04
C GLY A 71 -32.24 -5.53 -38.91
N GLN A 72 -31.02 -5.01 -38.68
CA GLN A 72 -29.81 -5.83 -38.52
C GLN A 72 -29.39 -5.99 -37.06
N LEU A 73 -29.71 -5.02 -36.21
CA LEU A 73 -29.36 -5.04 -34.80
C LEU A 73 -30.25 -6.02 -34.04
N VAL A 74 -29.62 -6.88 -33.25
CA VAL A 74 -30.29 -7.88 -32.39
C VAL A 74 -29.92 -7.65 -30.92
N PRO A 75 -30.70 -8.18 -29.96
CA PRO A 75 -30.27 -8.25 -28.57
C PRO A 75 -28.96 -9.04 -28.40
N PHE A 76 -28.14 -8.67 -27.43
CA PHE A 76 -27.00 -9.50 -27.03
C PHE A 76 -27.47 -10.67 -26.14
N ALA A 77 -27.97 -11.72 -26.80
CA ALA A 77 -28.61 -12.87 -26.16
C ALA A 77 -27.73 -13.64 -25.16
N ALA A 78 -26.41 -13.41 -25.17
CA ALA A 78 -25.49 -14.03 -24.22
C ALA A 78 -25.61 -13.47 -22.80
N LEU A 79 -26.21 -12.30 -22.61
CA LEU A 79 -26.41 -11.68 -21.29
C LEU A 79 -27.88 -11.49 -20.92
N GLN A 80 -28.77 -11.26 -21.90
CA GLN A 80 -30.16 -10.89 -21.62
C GLN A 80 -31.10 -11.19 -22.79
N ASP A 81 -32.40 -11.32 -22.47
CA ASP A 81 -33.48 -11.33 -23.45
C ASP A 81 -33.95 -9.90 -23.74
N GLY A 82 -33.79 -9.47 -24.99
CA GLY A 82 -34.19 -8.13 -25.45
C GLY A 82 -33.09 -7.06 -25.30
N PHE A 83 -33.39 -5.84 -25.73
CA PHE A 83 -32.37 -4.78 -25.85
C PHE A 83 -32.06 -4.06 -24.53
N VAL A 84 -32.92 -4.13 -23.52
CA VAL A 84 -32.77 -3.36 -22.27
C VAL A 84 -32.27 -4.25 -21.13
N SER A 85 -31.08 -3.95 -20.59
CA SER A 85 -30.55 -4.54 -19.35
C SER A 85 -31.05 -3.73 -18.18
N LYS A 86 -31.86 -4.33 -17.31
CA LYS A 86 -32.32 -3.67 -16.08
C LYS A 86 -31.42 -4.03 -14.91
N PHE A 87 -31.16 -3.06 -14.05
CA PHE A 87 -30.40 -3.28 -12.82
C PHE A 87 -30.95 -2.43 -11.67
N ASP A 88 -30.70 -2.88 -10.44
CA ASP A 88 -31.14 -2.18 -9.24
C ASP A 88 -30.25 -0.96 -8.98
N LEU A 89 -30.90 0.19 -8.80
CA LEU A 89 -30.26 1.47 -8.56
C LEU A 89 -30.75 2.03 -7.23
N SER A 90 -29.91 1.96 -6.20
CA SER A 90 -30.20 2.51 -4.87
C SER A 90 -29.79 3.98 -4.80
N ILE A 91 -30.74 4.87 -4.51
CA ILE A 91 -30.48 6.28 -4.24
C ILE A 91 -30.77 6.62 -2.78
N THR A 92 -29.96 7.49 -2.19
CA THR A 92 -30.16 7.98 -0.82
C THR A 92 -30.87 9.33 -0.86
N LYS A 93 -32.03 9.43 -0.20
CA LYS A 93 -32.79 10.67 -0.02
C LYS A 93 -32.65 11.20 1.39
N LEU A 94 -32.43 12.50 1.53
CA LEU A 94 -32.49 13.22 2.79
C LEU A 94 -33.93 13.63 3.08
N ASN A 95 -34.45 13.24 4.24
CA ASN A 95 -35.69 13.80 4.78
C ASN A 95 -35.35 15.09 5.54
N ALA A 96 -35.51 16.22 4.86
CA ALA A 96 -35.10 17.52 5.38
C ALA A 96 -35.94 17.97 6.60
N THR A 97 -37.23 17.62 6.68
CA THR A 97 -38.07 17.93 7.87
C THR A 97 -37.64 17.20 9.14
N GLU A 98 -37.01 16.04 9.00
CA GLU A 98 -36.52 15.24 10.13
C GLU A 98 -35.02 15.36 10.36
N THR A 99 -34.32 16.12 9.51
CA THR A 99 -32.89 16.36 9.64
C THR A 99 -32.68 17.70 10.32
N THR A 100 -32.11 17.68 11.52
CA THR A 100 -31.88 18.86 12.34
C THR A 100 -30.46 18.89 12.87
N LEU A 101 -29.90 20.09 12.98
CA LEU A 101 -28.62 20.35 13.65
C LEU A 101 -28.77 21.63 14.46
N ALA A 102 -28.47 21.56 15.75
CA ALA A 102 -28.52 22.69 16.66
C ALA A 102 -27.32 22.67 17.61
N ILE A 103 -26.84 23.85 17.99
CA ILE A 103 -25.71 24.03 18.90
C ILE A 103 -26.11 25.05 19.96
N GLY A 104 -26.14 24.64 21.23
CA GLY A 104 -26.76 25.38 22.31
C GLY A 104 -28.25 25.61 22.03
N GLU A 105 -28.67 26.88 22.05
CA GLU A 105 -30.04 27.30 21.72
C GLU A 105 -30.23 27.64 20.23
N ARG A 106 -29.17 27.63 19.42
CA ARG A 106 -29.22 28.00 18.01
C ARG A 106 -29.44 26.79 17.12
N SER A 107 -30.53 26.79 16.35
CA SER A 107 -30.71 25.86 15.24
C SER A 107 -29.91 26.34 14.01
N LEU A 108 -29.25 25.42 13.32
CA LEU A 108 -28.60 25.66 12.04
C LEU A 108 -29.57 25.35 10.89
N SER A 109 -29.51 26.14 9.84
CA SER A 109 -30.34 25.96 8.64
C SER A 109 -29.75 24.87 7.74
N LEU A 110 -30.53 23.82 7.46
CA LEU A 110 -30.13 22.77 6.51
C LEU A 110 -30.01 23.36 5.10
N GLY A 111 -28.88 23.12 4.44
CA GLY A 111 -28.52 23.67 3.15
C GLY A 111 -27.71 24.97 3.24
N ASP A 112 -28.10 25.90 4.11
CA ASP A 112 -27.39 27.19 4.26
C ASP A 112 -26.21 27.10 5.25
N ASP A 113 -26.41 26.45 6.39
CA ASP A 113 -25.41 26.30 7.45
C ASP A 113 -24.73 24.92 7.41
N TYR A 114 -25.42 23.86 6.95
CA TYR A 114 -24.85 22.51 6.91
C TYR A 114 -25.52 21.57 5.89
N LEU A 115 -24.82 20.50 5.47
CA LEU A 115 -25.33 19.48 4.55
C LEU A 115 -24.82 18.06 4.91
N PRO A 116 -25.70 17.05 5.09
CA PRO A 116 -25.28 15.67 5.34
C PRO A 116 -24.61 14.99 4.14
N PHE A 117 -23.70 14.05 4.41
CA PHE A 117 -23.13 13.18 3.38
C PHE A 117 -24.14 12.09 2.95
N SER A 118 -24.04 11.65 1.70
CA SER A 118 -24.95 10.64 1.09
C SER A 118 -24.84 9.23 1.68
N ASN A 119 -23.73 8.95 2.36
CA ASN A 119 -23.40 7.71 3.05
C ASN A 119 -23.35 7.90 4.58
N SER A 120 -23.85 9.03 5.09
CA SER A 120 -24.04 9.23 6.54
C SER A 120 -25.06 8.23 7.08
N SER A 121 -24.93 7.82 8.34
CA SER A 121 -25.98 7.00 8.97
C SER A 121 -27.25 7.81 9.23
N SER A 122 -28.41 7.21 8.95
CA SER A 122 -29.68 7.71 9.48
C SER A 122 -29.66 7.49 11.00
N SER A 123 -29.86 8.55 11.77
CA SER A 123 -29.68 8.55 13.22
C SER A 123 -30.92 9.06 13.95
N THR A 124 -31.21 8.47 15.10
CA THR A 124 -32.08 9.10 16.11
C THR A 124 -31.42 10.37 16.62
N GLU A 125 -32.21 11.34 17.09
CA GLU A 125 -31.65 12.58 17.67
C GLU A 125 -30.60 12.25 18.74
N ARG A 126 -29.37 12.75 18.55
CA ARG A 126 -28.25 12.60 19.49
C ARG A 126 -27.93 13.95 20.11
N ILE A 127 -27.71 13.95 21.41
CA ILE A 127 -27.35 15.14 22.19
C ILE A 127 -25.94 14.92 22.77
N PHE A 128 -25.03 15.81 22.43
CA PHE A 128 -23.65 15.84 22.94
C PHE A 128 -23.54 16.96 23.98
N ASP A 129 -22.84 16.69 25.08
CA ASP A 129 -22.72 17.65 26.18
C ASP A 129 -21.74 18.80 25.86
N SER A 130 -20.74 18.54 25.02
CA SER A 130 -19.78 19.52 24.50
C SER A 130 -19.14 19.07 23.19
N ALA A 131 -18.50 20.00 22.46
CA ALA A 131 -17.77 19.72 21.22
C ALA A 131 -16.32 20.22 21.30
N TYR A 132 -15.42 19.55 20.58
CA TYR A 132 -14.01 19.92 20.43
C TYR A 132 -13.69 20.07 18.96
N ILE A 133 -13.00 21.15 18.60
CA ILE A 133 -12.19 21.18 17.39
C ILE A 133 -10.91 20.44 17.71
N VAL A 134 -10.60 19.42 16.93
CA VAL A 134 -9.39 18.60 17.09
C VAL A 134 -8.64 18.63 15.77
N SER A 135 -7.35 18.93 15.82
CA SER A 135 -6.47 18.79 14.66
C SER A 135 -6.18 17.31 14.37
N CYS A 136 -5.74 16.99 13.15
CA CYS A 136 -5.31 15.62 12.83
C CYS A 136 -4.13 15.16 13.74
N GLU A 137 -3.33 16.07 14.31
CA GLU A 137 -2.25 15.81 15.28
C GLU A 137 -2.75 15.49 16.69
N GLU A 138 -3.79 16.17 17.17
CA GLU A 138 -4.27 16.03 18.56
C GLU A 138 -5.16 14.80 18.78
N LEU A 139 -5.59 14.15 17.70
CA LEU A 139 -6.18 12.81 17.75
C LEU A 139 -5.20 11.76 18.32
N GLU A 140 -3.88 12.00 18.28
CA GLU A 140 -2.86 11.10 18.85
C GLU A 140 -2.56 11.38 20.33
N ILE A 141 -2.86 12.57 20.85
CA ILE A 141 -2.33 13.05 22.14
C ILE A 141 -3.35 12.99 23.30
N SER A 142 -4.65 12.84 23.01
CA SER A 142 -5.69 13.00 24.04
C SER A 142 -6.69 11.84 24.16
N ALA A 143 -6.24 10.59 24.13
CA ALA A 143 -7.06 9.43 24.49
C ALA A 143 -7.22 9.29 26.02
N LYS A 144 -7.85 10.27 26.67
CA LYS A 144 -8.48 10.09 27.99
C LYS A 144 -9.99 10.18 27.83
N GLN A 145 -10.65 9.04 28.07
CA GLN A 145 -12.10 8.81 28.19
C GLN A 145 -12.98 10.07 28.25
N SER A 146 -13.82 10.28 27.24
CA SER A 146 -15.06 11.03 27.43
C SER A 146 -16.19 10.42 26.58
N THR A 147 -17.28 10.02 27.22
CA THR A 147 -18.31 9.16 26.62
C THR A 147 -19.46 9.91 25.93
N ASN A 148 -19.41 11.25 25.81
CA ASN A 148 -20.50 12.01 25.19
C ASN A 148 -20.11 13.38 24.57
N ARG A 149 -18.98 13.44 23.85
CA ARG A 149 -18.44 14.69 23.27
C ARG A 149 -18.25 14.61 21.76
N LEU A 150 -18.40 15.71 21.03
CA LEU A 150 -18.26 15.76 19.57
C LEU A 150 -16.83 16.14 19.14
N ALA A 151 -16.30 15.51 18.07
CA ALA A 151 -15.09 15.95 17.36
C ALA A 151 -15.42 16.71 16.05
N ILE A 152 -14.77 17.84 15.81
CA ILE A 152 -14.86 18.63 14.57
C ILE A 152 -13.47 18.66 13.91
N LEU A 153 -13.39 18.33 12.62
CA LEU A 153 -12.15 18.18 11.87
C LEU A 153 -12.01 19.23 10.75
N PHE A 154 -10.81 19.79 10.60
CA PHE A 154 -10.50 20.68 9.48
C PHE A 154 -9.81 19.94 8.32
N GLU A 155 -10.42 19.95 7.13
CA GLU A 155 -10.00 19.32 5.88
C GLU A 155 -8.55 19.61 5.50
N ASN A 156 -8.06 20.83 5.71
CA ASN A 156 -6.69 21.20 5.32
C ASN A 156 -5.61 20.58 6.21
N GLU A 157 -5.86 20.40 7.51
CA GLU A 157 -4.88 19.77 8.39
C GLU A 157 -4.76 18.27 8.11
N CYS A 158 -5.87 17.67 7.68
CA CYS A 158 -5.85 16.28 7.27
C CYS A 158 -5.36 16.12 5.84
N ASN A 159 -5.66 16.99 4.86
CA ASN A 159 -5.13 16.82 3.49
C ASN A 159 -3.61 17.01 3.38
N GLU A 160 -3.01 18.01 4.03
CA GLU A 160 -1.54 18.17 3.99
C GLU A 160 -0.83 16.97 4.64
N LYS A 161 -1.40 16.40 5.71
CA LYS A 161 -0.82 15.22 6.40
C LYS A 161 -1.28 13.86 5.89
N ILE A 162 -2.43 13.71 5.26
CA ILE A 162 -2.82 12.50 4.52
C ILE A 162 -1.83 12.31 3.38
N ILE A 163 -1.38 13.41 2.78
CA ILE A 163 -0.33 13.42 1.76
C ILE A 163 1.06 13.10 2.38
N GLU A 164 1.38 13.63 3.57
CA GLU A 164 2.68 13.35 4.23
C GLU A 164 2.78 12.01 4.99
N GLN A 165 1.67 11.47 5.51
CA GLN A 165 1.61 10.28 6.38
C GLN A 165 0.81 9.12 5.78
N ASN A 166 0.28 9.27 4.55
CA ASN A 166 -0.52 8.25 3.86
C ASN A 166 -1.71 7.70 4.68
N LEU A 167 -2.30 8.52 5.55
CA LEU A 167 -3.42 8.10 6.40
C LEU A 167 -4.67 7.86 5.56
N SER A 168 -5.21 6.65 5.60
CA SER A 168 -6.48 6.34 4.92
C SER A 168 -7.66 7.05 5.59
N LEU A 169 -8.69 7.41 4.82
CA LEU A 169 -9.96 7.95 5.37
C LEU A 169 -10.60 7.05 6.43
N SER A 170 -10.43 5.73 6.29
CA SER A 170 -10.80 4.72 7.29
C SER A 170 -9.99 4.86 8.59
N GLU A 171 -8.72 5.21 8.52
CA GLU A 171 -7.85 5.49 9.66
C GLU A 171 -8.37 6.70 10.44
N ILE A 172 -8.70 7.79 9.74
CA ILE A 172 -9.24 9.02 10.33
C ILE A 172 -10.56 8.72 11.03
N VAL A 173 -11.46 7.99 10.37
CA VAL A 173 -12.74 7.57 10.95
C VAL A 173 -12.55 6.68 12.18
N ASN A 174 -11.60 5.75 12.16
CA ASN A 174 -11.31 4.90 13.30
C ASN A 174 -10.72 5.71 14.46
N ARG A 175 -9.81 6.66 14.19
CA ARG A 175 -9.26 7.58 15.20
C ARG A 175 -10.37 8.44 15.83
N ILE A 176 -11.33 8.93 15.03
CA ILE A 176 -12.51 9.64 15.53
C ILE A 176 -13.37 8.75 16.42
N LYS A 177 -13.60 7.49 16.06
CA LYS A 177 -14.39 6.54 16.89
C LYS A 177 -13.72 6.28 18.23
N VAL A 178 -12.38 6.23 18.26
CA VAL A 178 -11.60 6.12 19.50
C VAL A 178 -11.77 7.37 20.36
N PHE A 179 -11.79 8.55 19.75
CA PHE A 179 -12.01 9.83 20.44
C PHE A 179 -13.45 10.02 20.94
N SER A 180 -14.45 9.63 20.15
CA SER A 180 -15.87 9.64 20.51
C SER A 180 -16.64 8.54 19.76
N PRO A 181 -17.09 7.48 20.45
CA PRO A 181 -17.86 6.39 19.84
C PRO A 181 -19.18 6.86 19.19
N SER A 182 -19.66 8.04 19.58
CA SER A 182 -20.89 8.67 19.09
C SER A 182 -20.65 9.73 18.01
N ALA A 183 -19.39 9.96 17.60
CA ALA A 183 -18.95 11.14 16.86
C ALA A 183 -19.71 11.45 15.57
N ILE A 184 -19.77 12.75 15.27
CA ILE A 184 -20.15 13.29 13.96
C ILE A 184 -18.85 13.72 13.26
N LEU A 185 -18.64 13.33 12.00
CA LEU A 185 -17.59 13.93 11.17
C LEU A 185 -18.10 15.27 10.65
N VAL A 186 -17.54 16.38 11.14
CA VAL A 186 -17.74 17.72 10.59
C VAL A 186 -16.48 18.13 9.85
N VAL A 187 -16.59 18.43 8.55
CA VAL A 187 -15.46 18.84 7.70
C VAL A 187 -15.53 20.33 7.39
N ALA A 188 -14.46 21.09 7.67
CA ALA A 188 -14.32 22.52 7.36
C ALA A 188 -12.87 22.90 6.96
N LYS A 189 -12.56 24.10 6.41
CA LYS A 189 -11.18 24.46 5.98
C LYS A 189 -10.52 25.54 6.87
N LYS A 190 -9.27 25.34 7.32
CA LYS A 190 -8.55 26.20 8.31
C LYS A 190 -8.13 27.59 7.79
N ASN A 191 -7.58 27.71 6.57
CA ASN A 191 -7.09 28.99 6.03
C ASN A 191 -8.19 30.02 5.75
N SER A 192 -9.44 29.60 5.81
CA SER A 192 -10.60 30.44 5.53
C SER A 192 -11.08 31.21 6.77
N VAL A 193 -10.54 30.96 7.97
CA VAL A 193 -10.89 31.71 9.18
C VAL A 193 -10.35 33.17 9.12
N LYS A 194 -9.38 33.47 8.24
CA LYS A 194 -8.75 34.81 8.13
C LYS A 194 -8.92 35.56 6.81
N SER A 195 -9.33 34.94 5.70
CA SER A 195 -9.63 35.64 4.44
C SER A 195 -11.14 35.67 4.18
N ASN A 196 -11.66 36.73 3.55
CA ASN A 196 -13.09 36.88 3.21
C ASN A 196 -13.60 35.92 2.11
N ASP A 197 -12.80 34.95 1.70
CA ASP A 197 -13.16 34.06 0.60
C ASP A 197 -14.25 33.08 1.06
N THR A 198 -15.36 33.11 0.32
CA THR A 198 -16.53 32.25 0.49
C THR A 198 -16.16 30.81 0.15
N LEU A 199 -16.19 29.95 1.17
CA LEU A 199 -15.79 28.54 1.13
C LEU A 199 -16.75 27.62 0.32
N TRP A 200 -17.66 28.19 -0.46
CA TRP A 200 -18.60 27.41 -1.28
C TRP A 200 -18.02 26.95 -2.63
N ALA A 201 -16.86 27.48 -3.05
CA ALA A 201 -16.41 27.35 -4.44
C ALA A 201 -15.20 26.43 -4.72
N GLY A 202 -14.54 25.89 -3.69
CA GLY A 202 -13.20 25.30 -3.86
C GLY A 202 -13.08 23.77 -3.90
N TYR A 203 -14.01 23.01 -3.31
CA TYR A 203 -13.82 21.57 -3.04
C TYR A 203 -15.07 20.69 -3.17
N LEU A 204 -16.25 21.31 -3.24
CA LEU A 204 -17.24 20.82 -4.17
C LEU A 204 -16.91 21.50 -5.49
N ASP A 205 -16.83 20.72 -6.57
CA ASP A 205 -16.70 21.28 -7.92
C ASP A 205 -17.69 22.46 -8.05
N SER A 206 -17.29 23.53 -8.75
CA SER A 206 -18.13 24.68 -9.09
C SER A 206 -19.55 24.29 -9.53
N THR A 207 -19.71 23.06 -10.01
CA THR A 207 -20.97 22.38 -10.27
C THR A 207 -21.90 22.27 -9.05
N VAL A 208 -21.50 21.96 -7.81
CA VAL A 208 -22.43 21.86 -6.66
C VAL A 208 -22.99 23.21 -6.21
N SER A 209 -22.14 24.24 -6.18
CA SER A 209 -22.58 25.62 -5.93
C SER A 209 -23.52 26.13 -7.04
N ASN A 210 -23.27 25.75 -8.29
CA ASN A 210 -24.15 26.06 -9.43
C ASN A 210 -25.38 25.12 -9.51
N ARG A 211 -25.35 23.93 -8.90
CA ARG A 211 -26.41 22.89 -8.93
C ARG A 211 -27.56 23.18 -7.97
N PHE A 212 -27.30 23.87 -6.84
CA PHE A 212 -28.25 23.98 -5.73
C PHE A 212 -28.44 25.41 -5.20
N GLY A 213 -28.70 26.40 -6.08
CA GLY A 213 -29.00 27.78 -5.63
C GLY A 213 -30.00 27.85 -4.47
N ASP A 214 -29.91 28.90 -3.64
CA ASP A 214 -30.68 29.13 -2.38
C ASP A 214 -31.48 27.92 -1.87
N LEU A 215 -30.84 27.11 -1.01
CA LEU A 215 -31.37 25.85 -0.46
C LEU A 215 -32.64 26.00 0.41
N ASN A 216 -33.16 27.22 0.53
CA ASN A 216 -34.30 27.60 1.35
C ASN A 216 -35.64 26.96 0.90
N GLU A 217 -35.78 26.46 -0.33
CA GLU A 217 -37.03 25.84 -0.83
C GLU A 217 -37.01 24.29 -0.89
N LEU A 218 -35.92 23.62 -0.52
CA LEU A 218 -35.74 22.16 -0.69
C LEU A 218 -36.07 21.29 0.54
N GLN A 219 -36.97 21.76 1.38
CA GLN A 219 -37.15 21.18 2.71
C GLN A 219 -37.86 19.82 2.78
N GLU A 220 -38.16 19.11 1.67
CA GLU A 220 -38.81 17.79 1.79
C GLU A 220 -38.04 16.56 1.27
N ASN A 221 -37.19 16.56 0.22
CA ASN A 221 -36.61 15.30 -0.29
C ASN A 221 -35.34 15.44 -1.19
N LEU A 222 -34.20 15.91 -0.66
CA LEU A 222 -32.95 16.05 -1.44
C LEU A 222 -32.31 14.68 -1.76
N VAL A 223 -31.91 14.41 -3.02
CA VAL A 223 -31.21 13.16 -3.41
C VAL A 223 -29.70 13.34 -3.21
N LEU A 224 -29.16 12.83 -2.11
CA LEU A 224 -27.75 13.03 -1.76
C LEU A 224 -26.78 12.26 -2.67
N SER A 225 -27.24 11.21 -3.36
CA SER A 225 -26.39 10.41 -4.26
C SER A 225 -25.85 11.19 -5.48
N GLN A 226 -26.35 12.41 -5.73
CA GLN A 226 -25.87 13.33 -6.78
C GLN A 226 -24.71 14.24 -6.31
N LEU A 227 -24.40 14.26 -5.02
CA LEU A 227 -23.31 15.06 -4.45
C LEU A 227 -21.98 14.30 -4.58
N ARG A 228 -21.36 14.35 -5.76
CA ARG A 228 -19.96 13.90 -5.94
C ARG A 228 -19.04 14.85 -5.14
N SER A 229 -18.34 14.37 -4.12
CA SER A 229 -17.14 15.05 -3.59
C SER A 229 -15.89 14.28 -4.01
N SER A 230 -14.93 14.99 -4.60
CA SER A 230 -13.67 14.41 -5.09
C SER A 230 -12.77 13.90 -3.95
N SER A 231 -12.93 14.42 -2.73
CA SER A 231 -12.10 14.07 -1.57
C SER A 231 -12.58 12.87 -0.76
N PHE A 232 -13.81 12.38 -0.97
CA PHE A 232 -14.41 11.25 -0.21
C PHE A 232 -14.91 10.11 -1.11
N SER A 233 -14.47 10.06 -2.36
CA SER A 233 -14.86 9.07 -3.38
C SER A 233 -14.12 7.71 -3.26
N SER A 234 -13.48 7.44 -2.12
CA SER A 234 -13.04 6.10 -1.79
C SER A 234 -14.30 5.23 -1.64
N GLY A 235 -14.49 4.33 -2.60
CA GLY A 235 -15.65 3.44 -2.72
C GLY A 235 -15.78 2.40 -1.60
N ASN A 236 -15.19 2.66 -0.43
CA ASN A 236 -15.59 2.01 0.80
C ASN A 236 -16.87 2.70 1.24
N THR A 237 -18.01 2.08 0.95
CA THR A 237 -19.19 2.20 1.80
C THR A 237 -18.73 2.28 3.26
N TYR A 238 -19.11 3.33 3.99
CA TYR A 238 -19.04 3.29 5.45
C TYR A 238 -19.85 2.07 5.86
N SER A 239 -19.20 0.94 6.13
CA SER A 239 -19.85 -0.29 6.59
C SER A 239 -20.33 -0.17 8.03
N ASP A 240 -20.10 1.00 8.65
CA ASP A 240 -20.46 1.27 10.03
C ASP A 240 -21.64 2.26 10.08
N ASN A 241 -22.84 1.71 10.29
CA ASN A 241 -24.14 2.39 10.33
C ASN A 241 -24.30 3.40 11.49
N ASN A 242 -23.22 3.86 12.13
CA ASN A 242 -23.26 4.59 13.40
C ASN A 242 -22.71 6.03 13.37
N ILE A 243 -22.10 6.47 12.25
CA ILE A 243 -21.50 7.80 12.15
C ILE A 243 -22.43 8.75 11.40
N ALA A 244 -22.75 9.89 12.02
CA ALA A 244 -23.39 11.01 11.36
C ALA A 244 -22.29 11.87 10.71
N ALA A 245 -22.41 12.24 9.44
CA ALA A 245 -21.41 13.08 8.78
C ALA A 245 -22.10 14.27 8.11
N VAL A 246 -21.58 15.47 8.34
CA VAL A 246 -22.10 16.73 7.75
C VAL A 246 -20.98 17.67 7.33
N TYR A 247 -21.18 18.39 6.25
CA TYR A 247 -20.45 19.63 5.94
C TYR A 247 -21.10 20.78 6.70
N ILE A 248 -20.32 21.70 7.29
CA ILE A 248 -20.84 22.93 7.92
C ILE A 248 -20.15 24.13 7.28
N THR A 249 -20.92 25.19 7.01
CA THR A 249 -20.38 26.38 6.36
C THR A 249 -19.50 27.20 7.30
N LYS A 250 -18.59 27.97 6.69
CA LYS A 250 -17.69 28.88 7.40
C LYS A 250 -18.45 29.89 8.27
N GLN A 251 -19.57 30.42 7.78
CA GLN A 251 -20.33 31.44 8.51
C GLN A 251 -20.94 30.85 9.79
N ALA A 252 -21.48 29.63 9.70
CA ALA A 252 -21.94 28.88 10.86
C ALA A 252 -20.78 28.64 11.84
N ILE A 253 -19.63 28.11 11.38
CA ILE A 253 -18.45 27.83 12.24
C ILE A 253 -17.86 29.08 12.88
N SER A 254 -17.68 30.17 12.13
CA SER A 254 -17.07 31.41 12.62
C SER A 254 -17.89 32.03 13.75
N SER A 255 -19.22 32.06 13.57
CA SER A 255 -20.13 32.57 14.62
C SER A 255 -20.14 31.73 15.89
N LEU A 256 -19.70 30.46 15.80
CA LEU A 256 -19.54 29.56 16.94
C LEU A 256 -18.21 29.79 17.66
N ILE A 257 -17.11 30.00 16.90
CA ILE A 257 -15.77 30.25 17.44
C ILE A 257 -15.74 31.55 18.27
N ASP A 258 -16.46 32.59 17.85
CA ASP A 258 -16.55 33.87 18.58
C ASP A 258 -17.15 33.75 20.00
N GLN A 259 -17.78 32.61 20.32
CA GLN A 259 -18.36 32.31 21.64
C GLN A 259 -17.52 31.31 22.47
N ALA A 260 -16.40 30.80 21.92
CA ALA A 260 -15.54 29.84 22.60
C ALA A 260 -14.47 30.52 23.47
N GLN A 261 -14.21 29.98 24.67
CA GLN A 261 -13.11 30.43 25.51
C GLN A 261 -11.80 29.79 25.04
N ALA A 262 -10.78 30.61 24.74
CA ALA A 262 -9.45 30.12 24.40
C ALA A 262 -8.81 29.41 25.61
N ILE A 263 -8.44 28.14 25.45
CA ILE A 263 -7.67 27.35 26.42
C ILE A 263 -6.25 27.20 25.84
N PRO A 264 -5.18 27.18 26.66
CA PRO A 264 -3.82 26.95 26.18
C PRO A 264 -3.62 25.48 25.79
N SER A 265 -4.04 25.13 24.58
CA SER A 265 -3.70 23.94 23.77
C SER A 265 -4.52 24.05 22.48
N SER A 266 -4.10 23.39 21.40
CA SER A 266 -4.72 23.46 20.06
C SER A 266 -6.18 22.96 19.99
N LEU A 267 -6.74 22.48 21.11
CA LEU A 267 -8.15 22.10 21.31
C LEU A 267 -9.04 23.31 21.64
N ILE A 268 -9.98 23.66 20.74
CA ILE A 268 -11.05 24.62 21.05
C ILE A 268 -12.24 23.84 21.65
N HIS A 269 -12.60 24.16 22.90
CA HIS A 269 -13.73 23.56 23.61
C HIS A 269 -15.00 24.41 23.50
N PHE A 270 -16.09 23.82 23.02
CA PHE A 270 -17.42 24.41 23.04
C PHE A 270 -18.21 23.88 24.23
N ALA A 271 -18.51 24.74 25.20
CA ALA A 271 -19.26 24.38 26.41
C ALA A 271 -20.79 24.24 26.19
N HIS A 272 -21.28 24.36 24.95
CA HIS A 272 -22.70 24.29 24.64
C HIS A 272 -23.09 22.91 24.08
N PRO A 273 -24.25 22.36 24.46
CA PRO A 273 -24.68 21.05 23.99
C PRO A 273 -25.04 21.08 22.50
N LEU A 274 -24.69 20.04 21.75
CA LEU A 274 -24.99 19.91 20.32
C LEU A 274 -26.05 18.83 20.09
N LYS A 275 -27.06 19.14 19.28
CA LYS A 275 -28.12 18.21 18.91
C LYS A 275 -28.07 17.96 17.41
N ILE A 276 -27.98 16.69 16.99
CA ILE A 276 -28.08 16.32 15.58
C ILE A 276 -29.10 15.22 15.39
N LYS A 277 -29.83 15.28 14.29
CA LYS A 277 -30.63 14.19 13.74
C LYS A 277 -30.43 14.19 12.22
N ILE A 278 -30.04 13.06 11.65
CA ILE A 278 -29.96 12.89 10.19
C ILE A 278 -30.97 11.81 9.81
N SER A 279 -31.91 12.14 8.92
CA SER A 279 -32.91 11.18 8.44
C SER A 279 -32.68 10.90 6.97
N LEU A 280 -32.14 9.71 6.65
CA LEU A 280 -31.91 9.27 5.28
C LEU A 280 -32.82 8.10 4.93
N ASN A 281 -33.41 8.14 3.74
CA ASN A 281 -34.24 7.10 3.18
C ASN A 281 -33.62 6.55 1.90
N GLU A 282 -33.32 5.26 1.86
CA GLU A 282 -32.97 4.59 0.62
C GLU A 282 -34.21 4.37 -0.24
N LYS A 283 -34.12 4.73 -1.51
CA LYS A 283 -35.12 4.38 -2.53
C LYS A 283 -34.45 3.55 -3.61
N ARG A 284 -34.99 2.36 -3.87
CA ARG A 284 -34.59 1.54 -5.00
C ARG A 284 -35.36 1.95 -6.25
N MET A 285 -34.64 2.12 -7.34
CA MET A 285 -35.11 2.43 -8.68
C MET A 285 -34.52 1.41 -9.67
N ALA A 286 -35.02 1.38 -10.90
CA ALA A 286 -34.52 0.49 -11.94
C ALA A 286 -33.76 1.31 -12.99
N GLY A 287 -32.44 1.12 -13.05
CA GLY A 287 -31.60 1.64 -14.14
C GLY A 287 -31.73 0.79 -15.40
N ASN A 288 -31.50 1.39 -16.58
CA ASN A 288 -31.78 0.76 -17.87
C ASN A 288 -30.61 0.95 -18.85
N ASN A 289 -29.71 -0.03 -18.97
CA ASN A 289 -28.76 -0.04 -20.09
C ASN A 289 -29.47 -0.46 -21.37
N LEU A 290 -29.06 0.08 -22.51
CA LEU A 290 -29.52 -0.34 -23.83
C LEU A 290 -28.36 -1.00 -24.58
N ILE A 291 -28.46 -2.31 -24.79
CA ILE A 291 -27.42 -3.15 -25.39
C ILE A 291 -27.92 -3.69 -26.73
N MET A 292 -27.25 -3.32 -27.82
CA MET A 292 -27.53 -3.81 -29.17
C MET A 292 -26.32 -4.54 -29.75
N HIS A 293 -26.54 -5.52 -30.61
CA HIS A 293 -25.49 -6.40 -31.12
C HIS A 293 -25.58 -6.58 -32.63
N LEU A 294 -24.42 -6.50 -33.31
CA LEU A 294 -24.20 -7.01 -34.66
C LEU A 294 -23.29 -8.26 -34.56
N PRO A 295 -23.82 -9.47 -34.74
CA PRO A 295 -23.04 -10.70 -34.55
C PRO A 295 -22.02 -10.90 -35.68
N GLY A 296 -20.78 -11.21 -35.31
CA GLY A 296 -19.71 -11.60 -36.23
C GLY A 296 -19.87 -13.01 -36.79
N LYS A 297 -18.92 -13.43 -37.63
CA LYS A 297 -18.76 -14.83 -38.05
C LYS A 297 -18.15 -15.67 -36.92
N SER A 298 -17.21 -15.09 -36.18
CA SER A 298 -16.71 -15.62 -34.92
C SER A 298 -17.61 -15.21 -33.74
N ASP A 299 -17.33 -15.76 -32.56
CA ASP A 299 -17.98 -15.34 -31.31
C ASP A 299 -17.27 -14.16 -30.62
N ARG A 300 -16.24 -13.59 -31.26
CA ARG A 300 -15.51 -12.41 -30.78
C ARG A 300 -16.30 -11.13 -31.02
N ASN A 301 -16.14 -10.15 -30.14
CA ASN A 301 -16.82 -8.86 -30.24
C ASN A 301 -15.91 -7.69 -29.83
N ILE A 302 -16.12 -6.52 -30.41
CA ILE A 302 -15.71 -5.24 -29.82
C ILE A 302 -16.91 -4.59 -29.12
N ILE A 303 -16.66 -3.76 -28.11
CA ILE A 303 -17.69 -2.94 -27.46
C ILE A 303 -17.46 -1.48 -27.89
N LEU A 304 -18.53 -0.82 -28.32
CA LEU A 304 -18.58 0.62 -28.52
C LEU A 304 -19.59 1.17 -27.50
N SER A 305 -19.16 2.09 -26.64
CA SER A 305 -19.94 2.52 -25.47
C SER A 305 -20.05 4.03 -25.28
N ALA A 306 -21.10 4.46 -24.58
CA ALA A 306 -21.33 5.84 -24.12
C ALA A 306 -22.42 5.81 -23.02
N HIS A 307 -22.40 6.73 -22.05
CA HIS A 307 -23.55 6.89 -21.15
C HIS A 307 -24.71 7.63 -21.81
N LEU A 308 -25.94 7.23 -21.50
CA LEU A 308 -27.16 7.84 -22.02
C LEU A 308 -27.81 8.81 -21.02
N ASP A 309 -27.48 8.70 -19.74
CA ASP A 309 -28.02 9.56 -18.69
C ASP A 309 -27.32 10.92 -18.61
N GLY A 310 -27.93 11.83 -17.86
CA GLY A 310 -27.39 13.15 -17.52
C GLY A 310 -27.95 13.65 -16.18
N PHE A 311 -27.77 14.92 -15.85
CA PHE A 311 -28.12 15.47 -14.53
C PHE A 311 -29.61 15.71 -14.28
N GLY A 312 -30.45 15.68 -15.32
CA GLY A 312 -31.88 15.92 -15.18
C GLY A 312 -32.26 17.39 -15.02
N VAL A 313 -33.22 17.65 -14.14
CA VAL A 313 -33.67 18.99 -13.75
C VAL A 313 -33.18 19.23 -12.33
N ASN A 314 -32.55 20.39 -12.08
CA ASN A 314 -32.11 20.75 -10.75
C ASN A 314 -33.28 21.21 -9.89
N ILE A 315 -32.93 21.62 -8.69
CA ILE A 315 -33.85 22.01 -7.62
C ILE A 315 -34.54 23.36 -7.86
N ASN A 316 -33.95 24.24 -8.65
CA ASN A 316 -34.54 25.50 -9.10
C ASN A 316 -35.47 25.30 -10.31
N ASN A 317 -35.73 24.04 -10.66
CA ASN A 317 -36.45 23.64 -11.86
C ASN A 317 -35.72 24.04 -13.16
N ASP A 318 -34.40 24.23 -13.11
CA ASP A 318 -33.57 24.46 -14.28
C ASP A 318 -33.13 23.14 -14.90
N LEU A 319 -33.37 23.01 -16.20
CA LEU A 319 -32.96 21.86 -16.99
C LEU A 319 -31.43 21.83 -17.18
N HIS A 320 -30.81 20.68 -16.92
CA HIS A 320 -29.45 20.37 -17.37
C HIS A 320 -29.55 19.66 -18.72
N PRO A 321 -29.23 20.32 -19.84
CA PRO A 321 -29.48 19.74 -21.16
C PRO A 321 -28.52 18.59 -21.50
N GLY A 322 -27.28 18.64 -21.00
CA GLY A 322 -26.26 17.62 -21.21
C GLY A 322 -25.95 17.42 -22.70
N ALA A 323 -25.80 18.51 -23.46
CA ALA A 323 -25.63 18.44 -24.89
C ALA A 323 -24.28 17.80 -25.28
N ASP A 324 -23.20 18.20 -24.61
CA ASP A 324 -21.93 17.52 -24.76
C ASP A 324 -21.86 16.29 -23.86
N ASP A 325 -22.38 16.39 -22.64
CA ASP A 325 -22.32 15.38 -21.58
C ASP A 325 -23.71 14.78 -21.26
N ASN A 326 -24.14 13.70 -21.92
CA ASN A 326 -23.43 13.00 -23.00
C ASN A 326 -24.28 12.75 -24.25
N ALA A 327 -25.15 13.70 -24.62
CA ALA A 327 -25.90 13.58 -25.87
C ALA A 327 -24.98 13.50 -27.11
N SER A 328 -23.78 14.09 -27.05
CA SER A 328 -22.78 14.02 -28.12
C SER A 328 -22.22 12.60 -28.33
N GLY A 329 -21.87 11.89 -27.26
CA GLY A 329 -21.41 10.50 -27.30
C GLY A 329 -22.51 9.55 -27.78
N VAL A 330 -23.74 9.73 -27.27
CA VAL A 330 -24.92 8.97 -27.72
C VAL A 330 -25.16 9.17 -29.22
N ALA A 331 -25.10 10.42 -29.72
CA ALA A 331 -25.28 10.72 -31.14
C ALA A 331 -24.18 10.08 -32.00
N LEU A 332 -22.91 10.13 -31.55
CA LEU A 332 -21.80 9.47 -32.24
C LEU A 332 -22.00 7.95 -32.33
N LEU A 333 -22.38 7.32 -31.22
CA LEU A 333 -22.59 5.88 -31.14
C LEU A 333 -23.79 5.42 -31.99
N MET A 334 -24.86 6.22 -32.05
CA MET A 334 -26.01 5.98 -32.94
C MET A 334 -25.60 5.98 -34.42
N GLU A 335 -24.82 6.96 -34.85
CA GLU A 335 -24.37 7.06 -36.25
C GLU A 335 -23.39 5.93 -36.60
N LEU A 336 -22.52 5.53 -35.67
CA LEU A 336 -21.65 4.34 -35.85
C LEU A 336 -22.50 3.07 -36.00
N ALA A 337 -23.53 2.89 -35.17
CA ALA A 337 -24.43 1.74 -35.26
C ALA A 337 -25.18 1.70 -36.60
N GLN A 338 -25.68 2.84 -37.07
CA GLN A 338 -26.37 2.94 -38.36
C GLN A 338 -25.44 2.66 -39.54
N TYR A 339 -24.21 3.18 -39.50
CA TYR A 339 -23.18 2.93 -40.51
C TYR A 339 -22.82 1.45 -40.59
N TYR A 340 -22.46 0.83 -39.47
CA TYR A 340 -22.04 -0.57 -39.45
C TYR A 340 -23.19 -1.54 -39.72
N ALA A 341 -24.43 -1.21 -39.36
CA ALA A 341 -25.59 -1.99 -39.79
C ALA A 341 -25.77 -1.97 -41.33
N GLY A 342 -25.46 -0.84 -41.98
CA GLY A 342 -25.44 -0.72 -43.44
C GLY A 342 -24.34 -1.56 -44.09
N GLU A 343 -23.12 -1.51 -43.56
CA GLU A 343 -21.99 -2.33 -44.03
C GLU A 343 -22.22 -3.83 -43.80
N TYR A 344 -22.80 -4.21 -42.66
CA TYR A 344 -23.12 -5.60 -42.32
C TYR A 344 -24.06 -6.27 -43.33
N ARG A 345 -24.98 -5.51 -43.94
CA ARG A 345 -25.86 -6.02 -45.02
C ARG A 345 -25.09 -6.44 -46.27
N LYS A 346 -23.92 -5.84 -46.52
CA LYS A 346 -23.09 -6.16 -47.68
C LYS A 346 -22.29 -7.43 -47.42
N ASN A 347 -21.70 -7.55 -46.24
CA ASN A 347 -20.94 -8.73 -45.81
C ASN A 347 -20.86 -8.78 -44.29
N LYS A 348 -21.00 -9.97 -43.71
CA LYS A 348 -20.79 -10.15 -42.27
C LYS A 348 -19.32 -9.96 -41.89
N PHE A 349 -19.09 -9.25 -40.79
CA PHE A 349 -17.77 -9.06 -40.18
C PHE A 349 -17.23 -10.36 -39.55
N GLU A 350 -15.92 -10.45 -39.37
CA GLU A 350 -15.31 -11.56 -38.64
C GLU A 350 -15.58 -11.44 -37.13
N THR A 351 -15.30 -10.25 -36.59
CA THR A 351 -15.59 -9.85 -35.20
C THR A 351 -16.91 -9.08 -35.14
N GLY A 352 -17.77 -9.38 -34.16
CA GLY A 352 -19.03 -8.67 -33.93
C GLY A 352 -18.87 -7.33 -33.22
N ILE A 353 -19.96 -6.56 -33.10
CA ILE A 353 -20.01 -5.26 -32.40
C ILE A 353 -21.13 -5.26 -31.39
N ILE A 354 -20.81 -4.94 -30.14
CA ILE A 354 -21.78 -4.62 -29.09
C ILE A 354 -21.83 -3.09 -28.95
N PHE A 355 -23.00 -2.50 -29.18
CA PHE A 355 -23.27 -1.09 -28.91
C PHE A 355 -23.93 -1.00 -27.53
N ALA A 356 -23.22 -0.44 -26.56
CA ALA A 356 -23.65 -0.38 -25.17
C ALA A 356 -23.91 1.07 -24.75
N PHE A 357 -25.17 1.42 -24.54
CA PHE A 357 -25.56 2.69 -23.95
C PHE A 357 -25.83 2.46 -22.46
N PHE A 358 -25.00 3.03 -21.58
CA PHE A 358 -25.08 2.78 -20.14
C PHE A 358 -25.91 3.83 -19.41
N SER A 359 -26.58 3.39 -18.35
CA SER A 359 -27.37 4.24 -17.44
C SER A 359 -26.67 4.36 -16.09
N GLY A 360 -26.81 5.51 -15.42
CA GLY A 360 -26.30 5.73 -14.08
C GLY A 360 -24.79 5.94 -14.01
N GLU A 361 -24.17 6.46 -15.08
CA GLU A 361 -22.80 7.00 -15.02
C GLU A 361 -22.75 8.08 -13.94
N GLU A 362 -23.74 8.98 -13.96
CA GLU A 362 -23.77 10.18 -13.11
C GLU A 362 -23.87 9.84 -11.62
N TRP A 363 -24.37 8.64 -11.33
CA TRP A 363 -24.50 8.08 -9.98
C TRP A 363 -23.41 7.07 -9.64
N GLY A 364 -22.29 7.08 -10.38
CA GLY A 364 -21.09 6.30 -10.11
C GLY A 364 -21.02 5.00 -10.90
N LEU A 365 -21.08 5.11 -12.24
CA LEU A 365 -20.81 4.02 -13.21
C LEU A 365 -21.68 2.77 -13.01
N LYS A 366 -22.93 2.94 -12.57
CA LYS A 366 -23.77 1.80 -12.11
C LYS A 366 -24.11 0.85 -13.25
N GLY A 367 -24.45 1.38 -14.43
CA GLY A 367 -24.79 0.60 -15.61
C GLY A 367 -23.62 -0.17 -16.19
N SER A 368 -22.48 0.48 -16.40
CA SER A 368 -21.26 -0.16 -16.90
C SER A 368 -20.70 -1.19 -15.92
N THR A 369 -20.76 -0.93 -14.61
CA THR A 369 -20.39 -1.92 -13.57
C THR A 369 -21.28 -3.15 -13.63
N HIS A 370 -22.60 -2.96 -13.75
CA HIS A 370 -23.54 -4.07 -13.89
C HIS A 370 -23.24 -4.91 -15.15
N PHE A 371 -22.96 -4.26 -16.28
CA PHE A 371 -22.64 -4.93 -17.53
C PHE A 371 -21.30 -5.69 -17.48
N ALA A 372 -20.26 -5.08 -16.89
CA ALA A 372 -18.97 -5.71 -16.66
C ALA A 372 -19.11 -6.97 -15.78
N GLN A 373 -19.84 -6.87 -14.68
CA GLN A 373 -20.12 -8.01 -13.80
C GLN A 373 -20.87 -9.13 -14.54
N ALA A 374 -21.80 -8.78 -15.43
CA ALA A 374 -22.52 -9.75 -16.25
C ALA A 374 -21.59 -10.47 -17.23
N LEU A 375 -20.66 -9.75 -17.90
CA LEU A 375 -19.63 -10.36 -18.76
C LEU A 375 -18.72 -11.32 -17.98
N LEU A 376 -18.29 -10.92 -16.78
CA LEU A 376 -17.44 -11.74 -15.92
C LEU A 376 -18.17 -13.01 -15.46
N THR A 377 -19.40 -12.87 -14.95
CA THR A 377 -20.22 -13.98 -14.45
C THR A 377 -20.51 -15.01 -15.55
N ASN A 378 -20.75 -14.54 -16.79
CA ASN A 378 -21.01 -15.40 -17.95
C ASN A 378 -19.74 -15.85 -18.69
N LYS A 379 -18.54 -15.51 -18.17
CA LYS A 379 -17.22 -15.88 -18.75
C LYS A 379 -17.05 -15.43 -20.20
N LEU A 380 -17.50 -14.22 -20.52
CA LEU A 380 -17.46 -13.64 -21.86
C LEU A 380 -16.28 -12.70 -22.08
N THR A 381 -15.48 -12.39 -21.06
CA THR A 381 -14.37 -11.42 -21.12
C THR A 381 -13.36 -11.75 -22.22
N SER A 382 -12.96 -13.01 -22.37
CA SER A 382 -12.04 -13.46 -23.42
C SER A 382 -12.59 -13.37 -24.84
N LYS A 383 -13.90 -13.15 -24.99
CA LYS A 383 -14.56 -12.93 -26.29
C LYS A 383 -14.62 -11.46 -26.66
N ILE A 384 -14.22 -10.55 -25.77
CA ILE A 384 -14.18 -9.13 -26.03
C ILE A 384 -12.77 -8.72 -26.42
N VAL A 385 -12.63 -8.13 -27.61
CA VAL A 385 -11.33 -7.72 -28.17
C VAL A 385 -10.89 -6.39 -27.58
N ALA A 386 -11.81 -5.42 -27.53
CA ALA A 386 -11.58 -4.09 -26.98
C ALA A 386 -12.91 -3.37 -26.70
N ASN A 387 -12.88 -2.35 -25.83
CA ASN A 387 -13.93 -1.35 -25.63
C ASN A 387 -13.44 0.03 -26.06
N LEU A 388 -14.21 0.72 -26.90
CA LEU A 388 -14.04 2.14 -27.20
C LEU A 388 -15.24 2.90 -26.65
N ASN A 389 -15.02 3.68 -25.60
CA ASN A 389 -16.03 4.53 -24.98
C ASN A 389 -15.97 5.96 -25.53
N PHE A 390 -17.11 6.65 -25.56
CA PHE A 390 -17.24 7.99 -26.11
C PHE A 390 -18.03 8.90 -25.15
N ASP A 391 -17.31 9.62 -24.28
CA ASP A 391 -17.91 10.59 -23.35
C ASP A 391 -17.45 12.02 -23.65
N GLY A 392 -18.40 12.93 -23.90
CA GLY A 392 -18.13 14.35 -24.12
C GLY A 392 -17.30 14.63 -25.38
N VAL A 393 -17.81 14.28 -26.57
CA VAL A 393 -17.08 14.33 -27.86
C VAL A 393 -17.41 15.54 -28.74
N GLY A 394 -18.32 16.41 -28.30
CA GLY A 394 -18.85 17.53 -29.07
C GLY A 394 -18.12 18.86 -28.88
N ARG A 395 -17.16 18.99 -27.95
CA ARG A 395 -16.51 20.28 -27.64
C ARG A 395 -15.08 20.43 -28.18
N SER A 396 -14.63 19.50 -29.04
CA SER A 396 -13.30 19.59 -29.65
C SER A 396 -13.16 20.88 -30.46
N ASN A 397 -12.04 21.58 -30.34
CA ASN A 397 -11.71 22.80 -31.12
C ASN A 397 -11.35 22.53 -32.59
N GLY A 398 -11.74 21.38 -33.13
CA GLY A 398 -11.70 21.07 -34.55
C GLY A 398 -10.58 20.12 -34.99
N GLN A 399 -9.66 19.72 -34.09
CA GLN A 399 -8.63 18.72 -34.36
C GLN A 399 -8.19 17.87 -33.16
N LYS A 400 -8.37 18.32 -31.90
CA LYS A 400 -7.79 17.64 -30.73
C LYS A 400 -8.85 16.84 -29.95
N PHE A 401 -8.55 15.56 -29.69
CA PHE A 401 -9.28 14.68 -28.78
C PHE A 401 -8.29 14.07 -27.77
N TYR A 402 -8.81 13.44 -26.73
CA TYR A 402 -8.02 12.76 -25.72
C TYR A 402 -8.37 11.28 -25.71
N LEU A 403 -7.35 10.44 -25.57
CA LEU A 403 -7.49 9.00 -25.32
C LEU A 403 -7.16 8.74 -23.85
N LEU A 404 -8.18 8.37 -23.09
CA LEU A 404 -8.06 7.98 -21.69
C LEU A 404 -7.96 6.45 -21.64
N GLY A 405 -7.01 5.88 -20.89
CA GLY A 405 -6.78 4.43 -20.82
C GLY A 405 -5.46 3.92 -21.41
N GLU A 406 -4.63 4.80 -21.99
CA GLU A 406 -3.30 4.49 -22.53
C GLU A 406 -2.33 3.73 -21.61
N LEU A 407 -2.15 4.12 -20.34
CA LEU A 407 -1.18 3.48 -19.44
C LEU A 407 -1.59 2.02 -19.18
N ALA A 408 -2.90 1.80 -19.06
CA ALA A 408 -3.50 0.50 -18.87
C ALA A 408 -3.52 -0.36 -20.14
N ASN A 409 -3.66 0.27 -21.31
CA ASN A 409 -3.89 -0.39 -22.60
C ASN A 409 -3.04 0.20 -23.74
N PRO A 410 -1.70 0.21 -23.63
CA PRO A 410 -0.82 0.90 -24.58
C PRO A 410 -0.93 0.30 -25.99
N ASP A 411 -1.13 -1.00 -26.12
CA ASP A 411 -1.25 -1.67 -27.43
C ASP A 411 -2.52 -1.22 -28.18
N LEU A 412 -3.63 -1.04 -27.45
CA LEU A 412 -4.90 -0.57 -28.02
C LEU A 412 -4.80 0.90 -28.41
N THR A 413 -4.22 1.74 -27.55
CA THR A 413 -4.01 3.16 -27.84
C THR A 413 -3.09 3.34 -29.05
N HIS A 414 -1.95 2.66 -29.07
CA HIS A 414 -1.01 2.73 -30.18
C HIS A 414 -1.63 2.22 -31.49
N PHE A 415 -2.45 1.18 -31.42
CA PHE A 415 -3.21 0.70 -32.57
C PHE A 415 -4.16 1.77 -33.11
N ILE A 416 -4.92 2.47 -32.25
CA ILE A 416 -5.81 3.56 -32.68
C ILE A 416 -5.01 4.69 -33.32
N GLU A 417 -3.92 5.11 -32.67
CA GLU A 417 -3.03 6.18 -33.16
C GLU A 417 -2.37 5.84 -34.50
N SER A 418 -2.11 4.56 -34.78
CA SER A 418 -1.46 4.14 -36.04
C SER A 418 -2.28 4.44 -37.32
N PHE A 419 -3.57 4.76 -37.18
CA PHE A 419 -4.44 5.17 -38.29
C PHE A 419 -4.41 6.68 -38.56
N ASP A 420 -3.64 7.45 -37.78
CA ASP A 420 -3.50 8.89 -37.93
C ASP A 420 -2.74 9.24 -39.22
N LEU A 421 -3.46 9.93 -40.10
CA LEU A 421 -2.96 10.57 -41.30
C LEU A 421 -3.54 11.99 -41.30
N SER A 422 -3.04 12.86 -40.42
CA SER A 422 -3.12 14.33 -40.45
C SER A 422 -4.44 15.06 -40.11
N ASP A 423 -5.55 14.37 -39.82
CA ASP A 423 -6.87 15.02 -39.66
C ASP A 423 -7.36 15.19 -38.19
N ILE A 424 -6.85 14.38 -37.25
CA ILE A 424 -7.18 14.41 -35.81
C ILE A 424 -5.93 14.14 -34.99
N GLN A 425 -5.69 14.94 -33.95
CA GLN A 425 -4.63 14.73 -32.96
C GLN A 425 -5.22 14.16 -31.68
N PHE A 426 -4.69 13.04 -31.21
CA PHE A 426 -4.92 12.60 -29.84
C PHE A 426 -3.85 13.20 -28.93
N SER A 427 -4.28 13.76 -27.80
CA SER A 427 -3.38 14.17 -26.74
C SER A 427 -3.54 13.26 -25.53
N LYS A 428 -2.43 13.05 -24.83
CA LYS A 428 -2.38 12.29 -23.60
C LYS A 428 -2.83 13.21 -22.47
N MET A 429 -3.77 12.75 -21.65
CA MET A 429 -4.10 13.41 -20.39
C MET A 429 -3.48 12.58 -19.27
N LEU A 430 -2.43 13.11 -18.63
CA LEU A 430 -1.93 12.53 -17.39
C LEU A 430 -2.92 12.86 -16.24
N GLU A 431 -3.07 11.88 -15.35
CA GLU A 431 -3.59 11.95 -13.98
C GLU A 431 -5.10 11.85 -13.68
N PHE A 432 -6.05 12.47 -14.40
CA PHE A 432 -7.41 12.57 -13.80
C PHE A 432 -8.49 11.56 -14.24
N ALA A 433 -8.32 10.85 -15.35
CA ALA A 433 -9.40 9.98 -15.87
C ALA A 433 -9.34 8.51 -15.41
N TYR A 434 -8.23 8.08 -14.82
CA TYR A 434 -8.07 6.70 -14.35
C TYR A 434 -8.81 6.42 -13.03
N PHE A 435 -9.25 7.47 -12.33
CA PHE A 435 -9.98 7.35 -11.08
C PHE A 435 -11.50 7.40 -11.33
N LYS A 436 -12.07 6.27 -11.80
CA LYS A 436 -13.53 6.03 -11.77
C LYS A 436 -14.40 7.08 -12.50
N GLY A 437 -13.88 7.70 -13.57
CA GLY A 437 -14.51 8.88 -14.19
C GLY A 437 -15.39 8.66 -15.42
N SER A 438 -15.42 7.45 -16.00
CA SER A 438 -16.17 7.15 -17.24
C SER A 438 -16.42 5.64 -17.40
N ASP A 439 -17.40 5.26 -18.22
CA ASP A 439 -17.92 3.89 -18.36
C ASP A 439 -16.94 2.84 -18.93
N HIS A 440 -15.81 3.27 -19.47
CA HIS A 440 -14.73 2.35 -19.85
C HIS A 440 -14.07 1.67 -18.63
N PHE A 441 -14.13 2.30 -17.45
CA PHE A 441 -13.38 1.88 -16.26
C PHE A 441 -13.82 0.51 -15.71
N PRO A 442 -15.12 0.18 -15.53
CA PRO A 442 -15.50 -1.13 -15.01
C PRO A 442 -15.13 -2.29 -15.95
N LEU A 443 -15.05 -2.06 -17.27
CA LEU A 443 -14.58 -3.05 -18.23
C LEU A 443 -13.05 -3.25 -18.13
N HIS A 444 -12.31 -2.17 -17.91
CA HIS A 444 -10.89 -2.23 -17.59
C HIS A 444 -10.61 -3.07 -16.33
N GLN A 445 -11.39 -2.91 -15.26
CA GLN A 445 -11.20 -3.66 -14.00
C GLN A 445 -11.32 -5.18 -14.17
N ILE A 446 -12.07 -5.65 -15.17
CA ILE A 446 -12.19 -7.07 -15.53
C ILE A 446 -11.23 -7.49 -16.65
N GLN A 447 -10.16 -6.70 -16.86
CA GLN A 447 -9.06 -6.93 -17.80
C GLN A 447 -9.44 -6.86 -19.29
N ILE A 448 -10.57 -6.24 -19.65
CA ILE A 448 -10.92 -5.99 -21.05
C ILE A 448 -10.17 -4.74 -21.53
N PRO A 449 -9.39 -4.80 -22.62
CA PRO A 449 -8.72 -3.64 -23.19
C PRO A 449 -9.70 -2.52 -23.49
N SER A 450 -9.58 -1.38 -22.81
CA SER A 450 -10.62 -0.33 -22.82
C SER A 450 -9.99 1.06 -22.86
N VAL A 451 -10.52 1.93 -23.71
CA VAL A 451 -10.17 3.36 -23.74
C VAL A 451 -11.43 4.21 -23.83
N ASP A 452 -11.37 5.43 -23.32
CA ASP A 452 -12.36 6.48 -23.52
C ASP A 452 -11.83 7.58 -24.43
N ILE A 453 -12.69 8.07 -25.31
CA ILE A 453 -12.41 9.13 -26.27
C ILE A 453 -13.27 10.32 -25.93
N THR A 454 -12.61 11.42 -25.54
CA THR A 454 -13.27 12.66 -25.12
C THR A 454 -12.68 13.88 -25.80
N SER A 455 -13.44 14.97 -25.89
CA SER A 455 -12.93 16.28 -26.29
C SER A 455 -12.17 17.02 -25.18
N GLY A 456 -12.15 16.46 -23.97
CA GLY A 456 -11.45 16.99 -22.80
C GLY A 456 -12.38 17.81 -21.90
N LYS A 457 -11.98 18.00 -20.62
CA LYS A 457 -12.81 18.67 -19.63
C LYS A 457 -13.13 20.12 -20.03
N VAL A 458 -14.42 20.45 -20.11
CA VAL A 458 -14.91 21.81 -20.34
C VAL A 458 -15.68 22.34 -19.12
N LYS A 459 -15.73 23.66 -18.98
CA LYS A 459 -16.37 24.34 -17.83
C LYS A 459 -17.89 24.18 -17.79
N GLU A 460 -18.51 23.88 -18.93
CA GLU A 460 -19.98 23.79 -19.04
C GLU A 460 -20.54 22.43 -18.65
N TRP A 461 -19.73 21.36 -18.60
CA TRP A 461 -20.17 20.04 -18.16
C TRP A 461 -20.86 20.08 -16.81
N HIS A 462 -21.89 19.25 -16.65
CA HIS A 462 -22.75 19.21 -15.47
C HIS A 462 -23.42 20.57 -15.10
N THR A 463 -23.58 21.49 -16.05
CA THR A 463 -24.27 22.77 -15.83
C THR A 463 -25.45 22.97 -16.79
N ILE A 464 -26.35 23.89 -16.45
CA ILE A 464 -27.45 24.35 -17.32
C ILE A 464 -26.95 24.99 -18.64
N SER A 465 -25.67 25.37 -18.70
CA SER A 465 -25.06 25.99 -19.88
C SER A 465 -24.58 24.97 -20.92
N ASP A 466 -24.59 23.66 -20.63
CA ASP A 466 -24.24 22.62 -21.60
C ASP A 466 -25.39 22.39 -22.61
N HIS A 467 -25.59 23.36 -23.50
CA HIS A 467 -26.64 23.37 -24.50
C HIS A 467 -26.11 23.13 -25.92
N ALA A 468 -26.95 22.61 -26.81
CA ALA A 468 -26.56 22.20 -28.18
C ALA A 468 -25.88 23.31 -29.02
N GLY A 469 -26.11 24.59 -28.73
CA GLY A 469 -25.42 25.71 -29.40
C GLY A 469 -23.90 25.76 -29.19
N LEU A 470 -23.36 24.99 -28.25
CA LEU A 470 -21.93 24.90 -27.96
C LEU A 470 -21.21 23.79 -28.74
N ILE A 471 -21.96 22.93 -29.44
CA ILE A 471 -21.43 21.73 -30.09
C ILE A 471 -20.69 22.08 -31.37
N ASN A 472 -19.46 21.59 -31.50
CA ASN A 472 -18.69 21.61 -32.74
C ASN A 472 -18.96 20.33 -33.55
N GLU A 473 -20.02 20.36 -34.36
CA GLU A 473 -20.39 19.22 -35.21
C GLU A 473 -19.27 18.79 -36.18
N ASN A 474 -18.46 19.74 -36.69
CA ASN A 474 -17.34 19.40 -37.57
C ASN A 474 -16.29 18.54 -36.84
N GLY A 475 -16.08 18.76 -35.55
CA GLY A 475 -15.22 17.92 -34.71
C GLY A 475 -15.74 16.48 -34.62
N ILE A 476 -17.04 16.31 -34.37
CA ILE A 476 -17.70 15.00 -34.31
C ILE A 476 -17.64 14.28 -35.67
N ILE A 477 -17.90 14.98 -36.78
CA ILE A 477 -17.81 14.42 -38.13
C ILE A 477 -16.40 13.92 -38.43
N LYS A 478 -15.37 14.68 -38.04
CA LYS A 478 -13.98 14.24 -38.16
C LYS A 478 -13.75 12.99 -37.33
N LEU A 479 -14.12 12.99 -36.05
CA LEU A 479 -13.95 11.83 -35.17
C LEU A 479 -14.65 10.58 -35.71
N PHE A 480 -15.89 10.72 -36.18
CA PHE A 480 -16.64 9.64 -36.82
C PHE A 480 -15.89 9.07 -38.04
N ASN A 481 -15.37 9.94 -38.91
CA ASN A 481 -14.62 9.51 -40.10
C ASN A 481 -13.28 8.85 -39.76
N PHE A 482 -12.62 9.32 -38.71
CA PHE A 482 -11.39 8.72 -38.21
C PHE A 482 -11.66 7.34 -37.58
N ILE A 483 -12.54 7.25 -36.57
CA ILE A 483 -12.67 6.07 -35.72
C ILE A 483 -13.22 4.85 -36.47
N LYS A 484 -13.92 5.07 -37.59
CA LYS A 484 -14.30 4.00 -38.53
C LYS A 484 -13.10 3.18 -39.01
N ARG A 485 -11.90 3.78 -39.14
CA ARG A 485 -10.70 3.09 -39.64
C ARG A 485 -10.22 2.00 -38.67
N PRO A 486 -9.85 2.31 -37.41
CA PRO A 486 -9.45 1.28 -36.45
C PRO A 486 -10.59 0.29 -36.17
N ILE A 487 -11.84 0.74 -36.07
CA ILE A 487 -12.98 -0.16 -35.87
C ILE A 487 -13.07 -1.16 -37.04
N THR A 488 -13.07 -0.69 -38.29
CA THR A 488 -13.16 -1.60 -39.48
C THR A 488 -11.99 -2.57 -39.55
N SER A 489 -10.79 -2.16 -39.12
CA SER A 489 -9.64 -3.05 -38.99
C SER A 489 -9.88 -4.16 -37.95
N LEU A 490 -10.43 -3.84 -36.78
CA LEU A 490 -10.79 -4.83 -35.76
C LEU A 490 -11.90 -5.79 -36.21
N LEU A 491 -12.82 -5.33 -37.06
CA LEU A 491 -13.91 -6.16 -37.60
C LEU A 491 -13.46 -7.17 -38.65
N SER A 492 -12.30 -6.94 -39.27
CA SER A 492 -11.79 -7.74 -40.39
C SER A 492 -10.52 -8.54 -40.07
N SER A 493 -9.94 -8.36 -38.88
CA SER A 493 -8.71 -9.02 -38.45
C SER A 493 -8.93 -9.91 -37.22
N GLU A 494 -7.99 -10.82 -36.98
CA GLU A 494 -7.90 -11.57 -35.73
C GLU A 494 -7.11 -10.82 -34.64
N GLN A 495 -6.84 -9.51 -34.82
CA GLN A 495 -6.03 -8.69 -33.91
C GLN A 495 -6.51 -8.84 -32.46
N THR A 496 -5.58 -9.07 -31.54
CA THR A 496 -5.82 -9.11 -30.09
C THR A 496 -4.93 -8.09 -29.40
N PHE A 497 -5.36 -7.61 -28.24
CA PHE A 497 -4.56 -6.74 -27.38
C PHE A 497 -4.22 -7.47 -26.09
N ALA A 498 -3.10 -7.10 -25.45
CA ALA A 498 -2.81 -7.57 -24.11
C ALA A 498 -3.97 -7.19 -23.16
N PRO A 499 -4.32 -8.05 -22.18
CA PRO A 499 -5.30 -7.69 -21.16
C PRO A 499 -4.91 -6.39 -20.47
N SER A 500 -5.91 -5.61 -20.03
CA SER A 500 -5.63 -4.37 -19.33
C SER A 500 -4.69 -4.59 -18.15
N ARG A 501 -3.68 -3.72 -18.05
CA ARG A 501 -2.73 -3.76 -16.96
C ARG A 501 -3.43 -3.35 -15.65
N PRO A 502 -3.16 -4.01 -14.50
CA PRO A 502 -3.68 -3.58 -13.21
C PRO A 502 -3.36 -2.11 -12.93
N GLU A 503 -4.17 -1.46 -12.08
CA GLU A 503 -3.99 -0.07 -11.60
C GLU A 503 -2.56 0.22 -11.08
N TYR A 504 -1.79 -0.82 -10.72
CA TYR A 504 -0.43 -0.76 -10.20
C TYR A 504 0.63 -1.50 -11.06
N ALA A 505 0.33 -1.85 -12.30
CA ALA A 505 1.43 -2.24 -13.20
C ALA A 505 2.33 -1.01 -13.35
N PRO A 506 3.65 -1.11 -13.12
CA PRO A 506 4.56 0.00 -13.36
C PRO A 506 4.30 0.51 -14.77
N ASN A 507 3.92 1.77 -14.80
CA ASN A 507 3.47 2.48 -15.97
C ASN A 507 4.48 2.22 -17.13
N PRO A 508 4.05 1.79 -18.33
CA PRO A 508 4.95 1.82 -19.49
C PRO A 508 5.43 3.25 -19.83
N PHE A 509 4.79 4.27 -19.24
CA PHE A 509 5.14 5.69 -19.25
C PHE A 509 5.58 6.21 -17.88
N VAL A 510 6.07 5.36 -16.96
CA VAL A 510 6.92 5.90 -15.88
C VAL A 510 7.99 6.72 -16.63
N GLN A 511 8.14 8.00 -16.28
CA GLN A 511 9.15 8.86 -16.90
C GLN A 511 10.48 8.10 -16.81
N SER A 512 11.04 7.68 -17.94
CA SER A 512 12.29 6.94 -17.93
C SER A 512 13.38 7.99 -17.90
N VAL A 513 14.16 8.02 -16.84
CA VAL A 513 15.26 8.99 -16.72
C VAL A 513 16.57 8.23 -16.78
N ALA A 514 17.39 8.59 -17.75
CA ALA A 514 18.74 8.06 -17.92
C ALA A 514 19.72 9.12 -17.44
N HIS A 515 20.33 8.89 -16.28
CA HIS A 515 21.34 9.73 -15.70
C HIS A 515 22.71 9.44 -16.32
N ASN A 516 23.48 10.49 -16.56
CA ASN A 516 24.87 10.40 -16.96
C ASN A 516 25.67 11.36 -16.07
N ILE A 517 25.99 10.85 -14.88
CA ILE A 517 26.58 11.58 -13.77
C ILE A 517 28.09 11.57 -13.92
N GLN A 518 28.67 12.75 -13.82
CA GLN A 518 30.08 12.98 -13.58
C GLN A 518 30.21 13.64 -12.21
N ILE A 519 30.93 13.00 -11.31
CA ILE A 519 31.10 13.49 -9.93
C ILE A 519 32.59 13.50 -9.56
N GLU A 520 33.04 14.61 -8.99
CA GLU A 520 34.38 14.76 -8.41
C GLU A 520 34.26 14.87 -6.90
N LEU A 521 34.89 13.96 -6.18
CA LEU A 521 34.79 13.80 -4.74
C LEU A 521 36.08 14.24 -4.05
N SER A 522 35.97 15.22 -3.15
CA SER A 522 37.09 15.80 -2.37
C SER A 522 36.90 15.55 -0.87
N PRO A 523 37.19 14.33 -0.36
CA PRO A 523 36.91 13.95 1.03
C PRO A 523 37.68 14.78 2.07
N LYS A 524 38.88 15.29 1.74
CA LYS A 524 39.65 16.15 2.66
C LYS A 524 38.99 17.50 2.91
N ASP A 525 38.26 18.00 1.92
CA ASP A 525 37.67 19.33 1.92
C ASP A 525 36.17 19.31 2.25
N GLY A 526 35.60 18.12 2.46
CA GLY A 526 34.16 17.95 2.70
C GLY A 526 33.29 18.38 1.53
N HIS A 527 33.73 18.12 0.30
CA HIS A 527 33.14 18.73 -0.89
C HIS A 527 33.00 17.75 -2.07
N TYR A 528 31.98 17.97 -2.89
CA TYR A 528 31.87 17.35 -4.21
C TYR A 528 31.28 18.29 -5.27
N ILE A 529 31.67 18.06 -6.52
CA ILE A 529 31.10 18.72 -7.70
C ILE A 529 30.40 17.65 -8.52
N LEU A 530 29.16 17.93 -8.93
CA LEU A 530 28.37 17.02 -9.74
C LEU A 530 27.90 17.72 -11.02
N SER A 531 27.95 16.99 -12.12
CA SER A 531 27.25 17.32 -13.36
C SER A 531 26.51 16.09 -13.85
N ASP A 532 25.21 16.21 -14.08
CA ASP A 532 24.38 15.14 -14.61
C ASP A 532 23.73 15.58 -15.92
N THR A 533 23.75 14.70 -16.91
CA THR A 533 23.00 14.87 -18.16
C THR A 533 21.87 13.86 -18.20
N LEU A 534 20.65 14.35 -18.02
CA LEU A 534 19.42 13.57 -18.04
C LEU A 534 18.99 13.33 -19.49
N GLY A 535 18.82 12.05 -19.84
CA GLY A 535 18.01 11.61 -20.97
C GLY A 535 16.62 11.25 -20.49
N PHE A 536 15.58 11.70 -21.19
CA PHE A 536 14.20 11.48 -20.78
C PHE A 536 13.30 11.23 -21.98
N ASN A 537 12.18 10.54 -21.73
CA ASN A 537 11.08 10.43 -22.68
C ASN A 537 10.15 11.66 -22.65
N GLN A 538 10.13 12.40 -21.53
CA GLN A 538 9.43 13.67 -21.33
C GLN A 538 10.26 14.58 -20.42
N LEU A 539 10.35 15.88 -20.74
CA LEU A 539 11.10 16.84 -19.89
C LEU A 539 10.51 16.87 -18.47
N PRO A 540 11.34 16.74 -17.42
CA PRO A 540 10.88 16.82 -16.04
C PRO A 540 10.43 18.26 -15.70
N GLU A 541 9.21 18.40 -15.20
CA GLU A 541 8.70 19.69 -14.70
C GLU A 541 9.32 20.09 -13.35
N LEU A 542 9.80 19.10 -12.61
CA LEU A 542 10.37 19.24 -11.27
C LEU A 542 11.56 18.30 -11.10
N LEU A 543 12.65 18.84 -10.57
CA LEU A 543 13.80 18.09 -10.09
C LEU A 543 13.98 18.35 -8.59
N LYS A 544 14.38 17.34 -7.81
CA LYS A 544 14.80 17.52 -6.42
C LYS A 544 16.30 17.30 -6.32
N ILE A 545 17.04 18.28 -5.80
CA ILE A 545 18.46 18.13 -5.41
C ILE A 545 18.64 18.45 -3.94
N THR A 546 19.80 18.16 -3.37
CA THR A 546 20.12 18.48 -1.98
C THR A 546 19.97 19.97 -1.67
N SER A 547 19.47 20.31 -0.48
CA SER A 547 19.39 21.70 -0.02
C SER A 547 20.76 22.36 0.18
N LEU A 548 21.83 21.58 0.20
CA LEU A 548 23.21 22.04 0.32
C LEU A 548 23.85 22.45 -1.02
N ALA A 549 23.11 22.34 -2.13
CA ALA A 549 23.62 22.64 -3.46
C ALA A 549 23.87 24.14 -3.66
N GLN A 550 25.05 24.45 -4.20
CA GLN A 550 25.52 25.78 -4.55
C GLN A 550 25.96 25.82 -6.02
N ASN A 551 26.08 27.02 -6.59
CA ASN A 551 26.54 27.23 -7.96
C ASN A 551 25.74 26.44 -9.02
N ILE A 552 24.42 26.33 -8.81
CA ILE A 552 23.52 25.55 -9.66
C ILE A 552 23.45 26.17 -11.06
N SER A 553 23.72 25.36 -12.09
CA SER A 553 23.58 25.71 -13.50
C SER A 553 22.71 24.68 -14.20
N LEU A 554 21.74 25.14 -14.98
CA LEU A 554 20.85 24.31 -15.78
C LEU A 554 21.00 24.66 -17.26
N LYS A 555 21.16 23.64 -18.11
CA LYS A 555 21.27 23.80 -19.57
C LYS A 555 20.40 22.80 -20.32
N LEU A 556 19.68 23.26 -21.34
CA LEU A 556 18.99 22.40 -22.31
C LEU A 556 19.73 22.49 -23.64
N ASP A 557 20.24 21.37 -24.15
CA ASP A 557 21.04 21.29 -25.39
C ASP A 557 22.15 22.34 -25.48
N SER A 558 22.83 22.58 -24.35
CA SER A 558 23.90 23.57 -24.15
C SER A 558 23.47 25.03 -23.97
N GLN A 559 22.19 25.37 -24.09
CA GLN A 559 21.67 26.70 -23.78
C GLN A 559 21.29 26.81 -22.31
N LEU A 560 21.60 27.94 -21.67
CA LEU A 560 21.23 28.19 -20.27
C LEU A 560 19.70 28.29 -20.14
N VAL A 561 19.18 27.62 -19.12
CA VAL A 561 17.75 27.61 -18.79
C VAL A 561 17.54 28.34 -17.47
N GLU A 562 16.59 29.27 -17.44
CA GLU A 562 16.14 29.89 -16.19
C GLU A 562 15.30 28.89 -15.39
N PHE A 563 15.36 28.97 -14.06
CA PHE A 563 14.61 28.07 -13.19
C PHE A 563 14.19 28.79 -11.91
N GLN A 564 13.14 28.25 -11.29
CA GLN A 564 12.71 28.65 -9.96
C GLN A 564 13.13 27.58 -8.95
N THR A 565 13.47 28.01 -7.73
CA THR A 565 13.79 27.10 -6.63
C THR A 565 12.83 27.29 -5.46
N ILE A 566 12.45 26.18 -4.84
CA ILE A 566 11.71 26.17 -3.57
C ILE A 566 12.46 25.23 -2.62
N THR A 567 12.85 25.73 -1.45
CA THR A 567 13.46 24.90 -0.41
C THR A 567 12.35 24.17 0.36
N LYS A 568 12.46 22.84 0.46
CA LYS A 568 11.62 22.01 1.32
C LYS A 568 12.47 20.97 2.04
N ASP A 569 12.44 21.00 3.36
CA ASP A 569 13.20 20.09 4.23
C ASP A 569 14.68 19.97 3.79
N ASN A 570 15.12 18.77 3.42
CA ASN A 570 16.49 18.45 2.99
C ASN A 570 16.71 18.61 1.47
N SER A 571 15.79 19.24 0.74
CA SER A 571 15.82 19.36 -0.72
C SER A 571 15.59 20.78 -1.25
N LEU A 572 16.09 21.03 -2.46
CA LEU A 572 15.74 22.15 -3.33
C LEU A 572 14.94 21.59 -4.51
N GLU A 573 13.67 21.99 -4.58
CA GLU A 573 12.79 21.77 -5.72
C GLU A 573 13.14 22.76 -6.83
N ILE A 574 13.71 22.26 -7.92
CA ILE A 574 14.05 23.04 -9.11
C ILE A 574 12.94 22.87 -10.14
N ARG A 575 12.32 23.99 -10.53
CA ARG A 575 11.32 24.08 -11.60
C ARG A 575 11.91 24.81 -12.81
N PRO A 576 12.38 24.08 -13.83
CA PRO A 576 12.96 24.67 -15.01
C PRO A 576 11.91 25.40 -15.86
N ASN A 577 12.32 26.49 -16.52
CA ASN A 577 11.47 27.24 -17.45
C ASN A 577 11.92 26.95 -18.89
N TYR A 578 11.33 25.92 -19.51
CA TYR A 578 11.61 25.53 -20.89
C TYR A 578 10.63 26.18 -21.87
N ASN A 579 11.11 26.49 -23.09
CA ASN A 579 10.26 26.89 -24.22
C ASN A 579 10.13 25.78 -25.28
N GLU A 580 10.80 24.64 -25.07
CA GLU A 580 10.88 23.51 -25.99
C GLU A 580 10.54 22.21 -25.25
N ASP A 581 9.88 21.27 -25.94
CA ASP A 581 9.38 20.01 -25.34
C ASP A 581 10.37 18.82 -25.49
N HIS A 582 11.59 19.05 -25.96
CA HIS A 582 12.60 18.03 -26.26
C HIS A 582 14.03 18.54 -26.03
N GLY A 583 14.99 17.62 -25.84
CA GLY A 583 16.42 17.94 -25.73
C GLY A 583 17.15 17.09 -24.69
N LYS A 584 18.38 17.46 -24.34
CA LYS A 584 19.14 16.90 -23.20
C LYS A 584 19.30 17.96 -22.12
N LEU A 585 18.85 17.64 -20.92
CA LEU A 585 18.99 18.51 -19.76
C LEU A 585 20.28 18.19 -19.03
N THR A 586 21.16 19.18 -18.89
CA THR A 586 22.36 19.08 -18.05
C THR A 586 22.20 20.00 -16.85
N ILE A 587 22.35 19.44 -15.66
CA ILE A 587 22.41 20.18 -14.39
C ILE A 587 23.78 20.00 -13.76
N SER A 588 24.36 21.08 -13.24
CA SER A 588 25.63 21.04 -12.53
C SER A 588 25.56 21.87 -11.26
N TYR A 589 26.17 21.40 -10.18
CA TYR A 589 26.24 22.10 -8.89
C TYR A 589 27.41 21.59 -8.03
N SER A 590 27.74 22.34 -6.99
CA SER A 590 28.74 21.99 -5.97
C SER A 590 28.09 21.86 -4.60
N VAL A 591 28.59 20.96 -3.76
CA VAL A 591 28.08 20.75 -2.39
C VAL A 591 29.24 20.74 -1.41
N SER A 592 29.08 21.47 -0.31
CA SER A 592 30.01 21.50 0.82
C SER A 592 29.30 21.03 2.09
N VAL A 593 29.93 20.11 2.82
CA VAL A 593 29.51 19.59 4.12
C VAL A 593 30.64 19.73 5.13
N ASP A 594 30.34 19.57 6.42
CA ASP A 594 31.39 19.47 7.44
C ASP A 594 32.17 18.15 7.23
N PRO A 595 33.49 18.19 6.94
CA PRO A 595 34.29 16.98 6.73
C PRO A 595 34.43 16.10 7.98
N ASN A 596 34.10 16.63 9.16
CA ASN A 596 34.05 15.88 10.42
C ASN A 596 32.66 15.39 10.78
N ALA A 597 31.64 15.66 9.96
CA ALA A 597 30.30 15.14 10.19
C ALA A 597 30.35 13.60 10.22
N THR A 598 29.90 13.03 11.32
CA THR A 598 29.75 11.59 11.45
C THR A 598 28.44 11.16 10.80
N ALA A 599 28.49 10.07 10.04
CA ALA A 599 27.30 9.36 9.62
C ALA A 599 26.76 8.62 10.85
N GLY A 600 25.64 9.10 11.42
CA GLY A 600 24.93 8.46 12.53
C GLY A 600 25.68 8.46 13.87
N GLU A 601 25.39 9.46 14.73
CA GLU A 601 25.39 9.23 16.18
C GLU A 601 23.94 9.16 16.67
N GLY A 602 23.52 7.94 16.96
CA GLY A 602 22.24 7.60 17.56
C GLY A 602 22.20 6.09 17.71
N ASP A 603 22.57 5.60 18.90
CA ASP A 603 22.68 4.19 19.29
C ASP A 603 21.63 3.29 18.59
N ASN A 604 22.09 2.39 17.74
CA ASN A 604 21.25 1.40 17.08
C ASN A 604 20.60 0.48 18.13
N HIS A 605 19.26 0.42 18.16
CA HIS A 605 18.53 -0.86 18.04
C HIS A 605 17.14 -0.78 17.34
N PHE A 606 16.70 0.38 16.80
CA PHE A 606 15.32 0.50 16.28
C PHE A 606 15.06 1.31 15.01
N GLY A 607 15.97 1.34 14.04
CA GLY A 607 15.59 1.74 12.68
C GLY A 607 15.00 3.15 12.55
N GLN A 608 15.26 4.04 13.51
CA GLN A 608 15.17 5.49 13.33
C GLN A 608 16.54 6.08 13.64
N SER A 609 17.52 5.77 12.79
CA SER A 609 18.71 6.61 12.69
C SER A 609 18.26 7.91 12.02
N GLN A 610 18.54 9.06 12.64
CA GLN A 610 18.72 10.29 11.87
C GLN A 610 20.05 10.13 11.10
N GLU A 611 20.03 9.33 10.05
CA GLU A 611 21.16 9.23 9.14
C GLU A 611 21.43 10.60 8.54
N ASN A 612 22.68 11.07 8.65
CA ASN A 612 23.14 12.14 7.77
C ASN A 612 23.28 11.53 6.36
N PRO A 613 22.41 11.90 5.41
CA PRO A 613 22.33 11.19 4.14
C PRO A 613 23.43 11.60 3.14
N ILE A 614 24.23 12.62 3.48
CA ILE A 614 25.39 13.08 2.70
C ILE A 614 26.57 13.25 3.65
N VAL A 615 27.52 12.32 3.58
CA VAL A 615 28.78 12.39 4.33
C VAL A 615 29.94 12.37 3.35
N VAL A 616 30.79 13.38 3.44
CA VAL A 616 32.00 13.49 2.64
C VAL A 616 33.13 13.88 3.57
N GLY A 617 34.00 12.93 3.91
CA GLY A 617 35.07 13.16 4.88
C GLY A 617 36.25 12.22 4.67
N PRO A 618 37.36 12.43 5.40
CA PRO A 618 38.56 11.61 5.28
C PRO A 618 38.36 10.15 5.75
N GLN A 619 37.31 9.89 6.54
CA GLN A 619 36.93 8.54 6.99
C GLN A 619 36.24 7.71 5.90
N GLY A 620 35.64 8.38 4.90
CA GLY A 620 34.87 7.76 3.84
C GLY A 620 33.80 8.70 3.28
N ILE A 621 33.15 8.26 2.21
CA ILE A 621 32.04 8.97 1.56
C ILE A 621 30.81 8.07 1.56
N TYR A 622 29.68 8.65 1.94
CA TYR A 622 28.36 8.01 1.89
C TYR A 622 27.35 9.01 1.32
N LEU A 623 26.85 8.70 0.12
CA LEU A 623 25.80 9.48 -0.54
C LEU A 623 24.56 8.60 -0.69
N SER A 624 23.54 8.88 0.11
CA SER A 624 22.25 8.17 0.13
C SER A 624 21.18 8.92 -0.66
N PRO A 625 20.27 8.23 -1.37
CA PRO A 625 19.12 8.82 -2.05
C PRO A 625 18.31 9.80 -1.20
N ALA A 626 18.18 9.54 0.11
CA ALA A 626 17.47 10.41 1.05
C ALA A 626 18.06 11.84 1.14
N GLY A 627 19.31 12.02 0.70
CA GLY A 627 19.99 13.30 0.68
C GLY A 627 19.80 14.08 -0.62
N TYR A 628 19.15 13.49 -1.63
CA TYR A 628 19.00 14.09 -2.96
C TYR A 628 20.36 14.52 -3.55
N TRP A 629 21.40 13.69 -3.38
CA TRP A 629 22.77 14.00 -3.80
C TRP A 629 22.93 14.10 -5.32
N TYR A 630 21.99 13.56 -6.09
CA TYR A 630 21.83 13.68 -7.54
C TYR A 630 20.45 14.32 -7.86
N PRO A 631 20.22 14.80 -9.09
CA PRO A 631 18.91 15.32 -9.52
C PRO A 631 17.87 14.22 -9.58
N TYR A 632 17.06 14.10 -8.54
CA TYR A 632 16.02 13.09 -8.41
C TYR A 632 14.75 13.51 -9.15
N VAL A 633 14.14 12.57 -9.87
CA VAL A 633 12.85 12.75 -10.53
C VAL A 633 11.81 11.86 -9.88
N GLU A 634 10.76 12.48 -9.36
CA GLU A 634 9.73 11.76 -8.61
C GLU A 634 8.94 10.81 -9.50
N SER A 635 8.75 9.58 -9.03
CA SER A 635 8.02 8.52 -9.76
C SER A 635 8.62 8.23 -11.14
N ALA A 636 9.94 8.30 -11.28
CA ALA A 636 10.68 7.94 -12.49
C ALA A 636 11.32 6.54 -12.40
N ASN A 637 11.51 5.89 -13.54
CA ASN A 637 12.30 4.68 -13.67
C ASN A 637 13.70 5.11 -14.07
N GLU A 638 14.63 5.09 -13.12
CA GLU A 638 15.95 5.68 -13.31
C GLU A 638 16.99 4.62 -13.70
N THR A 639 17.86 4.99 -14.64
CA THR A 639 19.07 4.23 -15.02
C THR A 639 20.26 5.16 -14.93
N PHE A 640 21.45 4.63 -14.64
CA PHE A 640 22.59 5.49 -14.31
C PHE A 640 23.86 5.06 -15.03
N LYS A 641 24.58 6.03 -15.57
CA LYS A 641 26.01 5.94 -15.85
C LYS A 641 26.72 6.91 -14.94
N ILE A 642 27.65 6.41 -14.13
CA ILE A 642 28.36 7.23 -13.15
C ILE A 642 29.85 7.15 -13.45
N MET A 643 30.46 8.32 -13.66
CA MET A 643 31.89 8.52 -13.70
C MET A 643 32.30 9.27 -12.44
N ALA A 644 32.98 8.60 -11.52
CA ALA A 644 33.35 9.16 -10.23
C ALA A 644 34.87 9.32 -10.11
N SER A 645 35.34 10.54 -9.86
CA SER A 645 36.73 10.86 -9.57
C SER A 645 36.95 10.93 -8.07
N VAL A 646 37.90 10.15 -7.55
CA VAL A 646 38.26 10.05 -6.13
C VAL A 646 39.78 10.15 -5.93
N PRO A 647 40.29 10.43 -4.71
CA PRO A 647 41.73 10.45 -4.46
C PRO A 647 42.44 9.15 -4.85
N THR A 648 43.75 9.21 -5.08
CA THR A 648 44.56 8.00 -5.32
C THR A 648 44.40 6.99 -4.17
N LYS A 649 44.25 5.70 -4.52
CA LYS A 649 43.93 4.55 -3.63
C LYS A 649 42.48 4.44 -3.16
N TRP A 650 41.66 5.45 -3.40
CA TRP A 650 40.23 5.35 -3.13
C TRP A 650 39.54 4.65 -4.29
N HIS A 651 38.48 3.93 -3.95
CA HIS A 651 37.60 3.29 -4.90
C HIS A 651 36.16 3.58 -4.50
N THR A 652 35.31 3.74 -5.50
CA THR A 652 33.87 3.85 -5.32
C THR A 652 33.21 2.48 -5.37
N ILE A 653 32.01 2.38 -4.81
CA ILE A 653 31.13 1.22 -4.93
C ILE A 653 29.68 1.69 -4.98
N THR A 654 28.93 1.10 -5.90
CA THR A 654 27.49 1.30 -6.05
C THR A 654 26.86 0.03 -6.64
N THR A 655 25.55 0.10 -6.86
CA THR A 655 24.76 -0.89 -7.57
C THR A 655 25.25 -1.02 -9.02
N GLY A 656 25.07 -2.20 -9.64
CA GLY A 656 25.28 -2.37 -11.09
C GLY A 656 26.68 -2.86 -11.48
N ILE A 657 27.14 -2.49 -12.66
CA ILE A 657 28.35 -3.02 -13.30
C ILE A 657 29.51 -2.03 -13.16
N HIS A 658 30.59 -2.45 -12.48
CA HIS A 658 31.88 -1.76 -12.60
C HIS A 658 32.47 -2.05 -13.98
N ARG A 659 32.61 -1.00 -14.80
CA ARG A 659 33.06 -1.09 -16.20
C ARG A 659 34.56 -0.94 -16.34
N ASN A 660 35.14 0.01 -15.64
CA ASN A 660 36.55 0.35 -15.77
C ASN A 660 37.03 1.16 -14.56
N LEU A 661 38.35 1.12 -14.34
CA LEU A 661 39.09 1.98 -13.42
C LEU A 661 40.25 2.60 -14.21
N ILE A 662 40.37 3.93 -14.18
CA ILE A 662 41.53 4.65 -14.68
C ILE A 662 42.32 5.15 -13.48
N GLU A 663 43.48 4.55 -13.23
CA GLU A 663 44.41 5.00 -12.19
C GLU A 663 45.21 6.20 -12.68
N GLY A 664 45.16 7.30 -11.94
CA GLY A 664 45.90 8.52 -12.22
C GLY A 664 46.91 8.85 -11.12
N SER A 665 47.84 9.75 -11.41
CA SER A 665 48.84 10.21 -10.44
C SER A 665 48.26 11.12 -9.34
N GLN A 666 47.06 11.66 -9.55
CA GLN A 666 46.38 12.58 -8.60
C GLN A 666 44.99 12.08 -8.19
N SER A 667 44.27 11.39 -9.06
CA SER A 667 42.96 10.82 -8.80
C SER A 667 42.76 9.49 -9.54
N ASN A 668 41.87 8.66 -9.00
CA ASN A 668 41.34 7.48 -9.67
C ASN A 668 39.96 7.83 -10.25
N ILE A 669 39.61 7.26 -11.41
CA ILE A 669 38.29 7.43 -12.02
C ILE A 669 37.62 6.07 -12.19
N ASP A 670 36.50 5.87 -11.50
CA ASP A 670 35.66 4.68 -11.61
C ASP A 670 34.48 4.92 -12.55
N PHE A 671 34.12 3.89 -13.32
CA PHE A 671 32.97 3.91 -14.23
C PHE A 671 31.95 2.84 -13.84
N TRP A 672 30.71 3.27 -13.60
CA TRP A 672 29.58 2.42 -13.23
C TRP A 672 28.46 2.52 -14.25
N ASP A 673 27.80 1.40 -14.50
CA ASP A 673 26.65 1.28 -15.38
C ASP A 673 25.53 0.49 -14.68
N ILE A 674 24.42 1.17 -14.43
CA ILE A 674 23.18 0.63 -13.83
C ILE A 674 22.14 0.67 -14.94
N ASN A 675 22.06 -0.43 -15.67
CA ASN A 675 21.28 -0.57 -16.90
C ASN A 675 19.92 -1.26 -16.69
N PHE A 676 19.47 -1.33 -15.45
CA PHE A 676 18.15 -1.80 -15.06
C PHE A 676 17.41 -0.69 -14.30
N PRO A 677 16.06 -0.66 -14.35
CA PRO A 677 15.29 0.30 -13.58
C PRO A 677 15.63 0.16 -12.09
N SER A 678 16.09 1.24 -11.49
CA SER A 678 16.38 1.33 -10.06
C SER A 678 15.54 2.46 -9.47
N GLU A 679 14.93 2.25 -8.29
CA GLU A 679 14.16 3.28 -7.61
C GLU A 679 15.05 4.44 -7.11
N SER A 680 16.35 4.18 -6.90
CA SER A 680 17.34 5.17 -6.51
C SER A 680 18.77 4.63 -6.62
N VAL A 681 19.78 5.46 -6.32
CA VAL A 681 21.20 5.07 -6.31
C VAL A 681 21.97 5.60 -5.10
N HIS A 682 22.76 4.72 -4.47
CA HIS A 682 23.73 5.07 -3.43
C HIS A 682 25.14 5.16 -4.04
N LEU A 683 26.01 6.02 -3.51
CA LEU A 683 27.43 6.03 -3.89
C LEU A 683 28.31 6.07 -2.63
N ILE A 684 29.13 5.05 -2.47
CA ILE A 684 30.07 4.92 -1.35
C ILE A 684 31.48 5.02 -1.91
N ALA A 685 32.40 5.64 -1.17
CA ALA A 685 33.82 5.63 -1.51
C ALA A 685 34.71 5.56 -0.26
N GLY A 686 35.85 4.90 -0.41
CA GLY A 686 36.84 4.76 0.66
C GLY A 686 38.14 4.17 0.15
N GLU A 687 39.15 4.11 1.04
CA GLU A 687 40.38 3.37 0.78
C GLU A 687 40.12 1.88 1.00
N TYR A 688 39.99 1.13 -0.08
CA TYR A 688 39.63 -0.28 -0.06
C TYR A 688 40.73 -1.17 -0.64
N GLN A 689 40.97 -2.29 0.02
CA GLN A 689 41.54 -3.47 -0.61
C GLN A 689 40.40 -4.29 -1.24
N ILE A 690 40.47 -4.44 -2.56
CA ILE A 690 39.45 -5.13 -3.34
C ILE A 690 39.97 -6.52 -3.71
N GLU A 691 39.19 -7.55 -3.38
CA GLU A 691 39.37 -8.89 -3.92
C GLU A 691 38.15 -9.26 -4.75
N GLU A 692 38.36 -9.93 -5.88
CA GLU A 692 37.32 -10.34 -6.81
C GLU A 692 37.54 -11.77 -7.27
N ILE A 693 36.43 -12.48 -7.46
CA ILE A 693 36.38 -13.76 -8.15
C ILE A 693 35.20 -13.79 -9.13
N MET A 694 35.38 -14.47 -10.26
CA MET A 694 34.26 -14.89 -11.11
C MET A 694 33.76 -16.26 -10.65
N HIS A 695 32.49 -16.33 -10.23
CA HIS A 695 31.85 -17.57 -9.80
C HIS A 695 30.53 -17.76 -10.55
N ARG A 696 30.44 -18.84 -11.33
CA ARG A 696 29.27 -19.17 -12.19
C ARG A 696 28.73 -17.99 -13.03
N GLY A 697 29.63 -17.18 -13.57
CA GLY A 697 29.28 -16.05 -14.45
C GLY A 697 28.95 -14.73 -13.74
N VAL A 698 29.07 -14.66 -12.41
CA VAL A 698 28.85 -13.46 -11.60
C VAL A 698 30.12 -13.09 -10.85
N ARG A 699 30.38 -11.78 -10.70
CA ARG A 699 31.51 -11.26 -9.90
C ARG A 699 31.15 -11.26 -8.42
N LEU A 700 31.91 -11.98 -7.59
CA LEU A 700 31.81 -11.86 -6.13
C LEU A 700 33.02 -11.09 -5.63
N GLN A 701 32.77 -10.09 -4.78
CA GLN A 701 33.79 -9.11 -4.41
C GLN A 701 33.76 -8.80 -2.91
N THR A 702 34.91 -8.38 -2.38
CA THR A 702 35.00 -7.72 -1.06
C THR A 702 35.68 -6.36 -1.22
N TYR A 703 35.09 -5.32 -0.64
CA TYR A 703 35.66 -3.97 -0.55
C TYR A 703 35.97 -3.69 0.92
N PHE A 704 37.13 -4.15 1.37
CA PHE A 704 37.52 -4.12 2.78
C PHE A 704 38.54 -3.04 3.03
N HIS A 705 38.38 -2.28 4.11
CA HIS A 705 39.45 -1.41 4.58
C HIS A 705 40.72 -2.26 4.84
N PRO A 706 41.93 -1.74 4.59
CA PRO A 706 43.17 -2.54 4.64
C PRO A 706 43.38 -3.35 5.92
N GLU A 707 42.92 -2.87 7.07
CA GLU A 707 43.00 -3.56 8.36
C GLU A 707 42.18 -4.87 8.42
N LEU A 708 41.21 -5.05 7.51
CA LEU A 708 40.34 -6.23 7.44
C LEU A 708 40.82 -7.31 6.45
N ALA A 709 42.00 -7.14 5.84
CA ALA A 709 42.54 -8.04 4.82
C ALA A 709 42.53 -9.52 5.23
N GLN A 710 42.76 -9.83 6.51
CA GLN A 710 42.76 -11.19 7.05
C GLN A 710 41.40 -11.91 6.96
N HIS A 711 40.29 -11.17 6.85
CA HIS A 711 38.93 -11.72 6.81
C HIS A 711 38.45 -12.02 5.39
N VAL A 712 39.15 -11.55 4.35
CA VAL A 712 38.67 -11.68 2.97
C VAL A 712 38.45 -13.15 2.56
N SER A 713 39.38 -14.04 2.92
CA SER A 713 39.28 -15.46 2.55
C SER A 713 38.04 -16.14 3.13
N SER A 714 37.71 -15.87 4.41
CA SER A 714 36.53 -16.49 5.05
C SER A 714 35.22 -15.97 4.45
N TYR A 715 35.14 -14.67 4.15
CA TYR A 715 33.98 -14.09 3.47
C TYR A 715 33.81 -14.64 2.05
N MET A 716 34.89 -14.73 1.27
CA MET A 716 34.84 -15.28 -0.09
C MET A 716 34.37 -16.73 -0.12
N GLU A 717 34.81 -17.56 0.83
CA GLU A 717 34.35 -18.94 0.94
C GLU A 717 32.84 -19.02 1.24
N LYS A 718 32.37 -18.21 2.19
CA LYS A 718 30.95 -18.17 2.58
C LYS A 718 30.06 -17.60 1.47
N LEU A 719 30.51 -16.54 0.79
CA LEU A 719 29.84 -15.98 -0.38
C LEU A 719 29.63 -17.03 -1.46
N LYS A 720 30.68 -17.78 -1.85
CA LYS A 720 30.54 -18.88 -2.83
C LYS A 720 29.50 -19.90 -2.39
N LYS A 721 29.53 -20.29 -1.12
CA LYS A 721 28.60 -21.27 -0.56
C LYS A 721 27.14 -20.79 -0.65
N TYR A 722 26.85 -19.56 -0.23
CA TYR A 722 25.49 -19.00 -0.32
C TYR A 722 25.07 -18.81 -1.77
N PHE A 723 25.98 -18.31 -2.61
CA PHE A 723 25.74 -18.16 -4.03
C PHE A 723 25.33 -19.50 -4.68
N ASP A 724 26.08 -20.58 -4.44
CA ASP A 724 25.75 -21.90 -4.96
C ASP A 724 24.43 -22.44 -4.43
N LEU A 725 24.13 -22.22 -3.15
CA LEU A 725 22.85 -22.62 -2.54
C LEU A 725 21.67 -21.98 -3.29
N TYR A 726 21.67 -20.66 -3.45
CA TYR A 726 20.56 -19.94 -4.06
C TYR A 726 20.45 -20.18 -5.57
N LEU A 727 21.58 -20.23 -6.30
CA LEU A 727 21.52 -20.50 -7.75
C LEU A 727 21.10 -21.93 -8.07
N ASN A 728 21.42 -22.90 -7.22
CA ASN A 728 20.90 -24.25 -7.39
C ASN A 728 19.39 -24.33 -7.16
N ARG A 729 18.82 -23.38 -6.41
CA ARG A 729 17.38 -23.28 -6.13
C ARG A 729 16.63 -22.52 -7.22
N TYR A 730 17.16 -21.38 -7.68
CA TYR A 730 16.46 -20.46 -8.58
C TYR A 730 16.97 -20.43 -10.02
N GLY A 731 18.19 -20.91 -10.27
CA GLY A 731 18.79 -21.01 -11.61
C GLY A 731 19.69 -19.83 -11.99
N SER A 732 19.26 -18.59 -11.78
CA SER A 732 20.01 -17.38 -12.16
C SER A 732 20.03 -16.34 -11.06
N TYR A 733 21.12 -15.58 -10.99
CA TYR A 733 21.26 -14.44 -10.10
C TYR A 733 20.74 -13.15 -10.79
N PRO A 734 20.01 -12.25 -10.10
CA PRO A 734 19.39 -11.07 -10.75
C PRO A 734 20.38 -9.98 -11.20
N PHE A 735 21.60 -9.96 -10.64
CA PHE A 735 22.58 -8.91 -10.91
C PHE A 735 23.88 -9.46 -11.51
N SER A 736 24.75 -8.57 -11.98
CA SER A 736 26.06 -8.93 -12.54
C SER A 736 27.15 -9.18 -11.48
N LYS A 737 26.92 -8.71 -10.24
CA LYS A 737 27.87 -8.82 -9.13
C LYS A 737 27.18 -8.93 -7.77
N PHE A 738 27.91 -9.43 -6.78
CA PHE A 738 27.60 -9.22 -5.36
C PHE A 738 28.87 -8.83 -4.61
N SER A 739 28.84 -7.70 -3.89
CA SER A 739 30.00 -7.19 -3.15
C SER A 739 29.70 -7.14 -1.64
N VAL A 740 30.67 -7.47 -0.79
CA VAL A 740 30.60 -7.18 0.66
C VAL A 740 31.50 -6.00 0.94
N VAL A 741 30.93 -4.91 1.43
CA VAL A 741 31.60 -3.63 1.59
C VAL A 741 31.72 -3.32 3.07
N SER A 742 32.94 -3.06 3.52
CA SER A 742 33.17 -2.54 4.87
C SER A 742 32.93 -1.03 4.92
N ASN A 743 32.27 -0.57 5.97
CA ASN A 743 31.87 0.81 6.14
C ASN A 743 32.56 1.45 7.35
N PHE A 744 32.63 2.78 7.36
CA PHE A 744 33.31 3.55 8.40
C PHE A 744 32.43 3.91 9.60
N PHE A 745 31.11 3.63 9.54
CA PHE A 745 30.12 3.83 10.59
C PHE A 745 29.23 2.59 10.78
N SER A 746 28.50 2.54 11.89
CA SER A 746 27.70 1.38 12.27
C SER A 746 26.52 1.15 11.33
N THR A 747 26.59 0.08 10.55
CA THR A 747 25.66 -0.26 9.46
C THR A 747 25.54 -1.77 9.24
N GLY A 748 24.42 -2.15 8.63
CA GLY A 748 24.14 -3.50 8.13
C GLY A 748 23.07 -3.44 7.05
N TYR A 749 23.39 -2.81 5.91
CA TYR A 749 22.42 -2.54 4.85
C TYR A 749 22.58 -3.52 3.68
N GLY A 750 21.47 -4.02 3.18
CA GLY A 750 21.39 -4.88 2.00
C GLY A 750 20.94 -4.09 0.77
N MET A 751 21.88 -3.68 -0.07
CA MET A 751 21.58 -2.99 -1.33
C MET A 751 21.51 -3.97 -2.52
N ALA A 752 20.94 -3.50 -3.63
CA ALA A 752 21.03 -4.21 -4.89
C ALA A 752 22.50 -4.41 -5.29
N SER A 753 22.91 -5.67 -5.44
CA SER A 753 24.26 -6.13 -5.81
C SER A 753 25.40 -5.90 -4.79
N TYR A 754 25.12 -5.46 -3.56
CA TYR A 754 26.12 -5.41 -2.49
C TYR A 754 25.50 -5.22 -1.10
N THR A 755 26.26 -5.54 -0.05
CA THR A 755 25.89 -5.22 1.34
C THR A 755 26.96 -4.35 1.99
N LEU A 756 26.52 -3.40 2.82
CA LEU A 756 27.37 -2.45 3.54
C LEU A 756 27.35 -2.78 5.04
N LEU A 757 28.50 -3.15 5.59
CA LEU A 757 28.66 -3.65 6.95
C LEU A 757 29.65 -2.79 7.74
N ASP A 758 29.36 -2.54 9.00
CA ASP A 758 30.32 -1.91 9.92
C ASP A 758 31.65 -2.68 9.93
N ARG A 759 32.77 -1.98 9.70
CA ARG A 759 34.10 -2.58 9.79
C ARG A 759 34.39 -3.25 11.14
N ASN A 760 33.76 -2.78 12.23
CA ASN A 760 33.94 -3.33 13.56
C ASN A 760 33.20 -4.65 13.77
N ILE A 761 32.13 -4.92 13.01
CA ILE A 761 31.37 -6.17 13.14
C ILE A 761 31.89 -7.29 12.23
N ILE A 762 32.56 -6.94 11.13
CA ILE A 762 33.09 -7.89 10.14
C ILE A 762 33.91 -9.04 10.75
N PRO A 763 34.75 -8.82 11.79
CA PRO A 763 35.53 -9.89 12.41
C PRO A 763 34.70 -10.98 13.11
N TYR A 764 33.44 -10.72 13.46
CA TYR A 764 32.64 -11.70 14.21
C TYR A 764 32.02 -12.76 13.31
N SER A 765 32.12 -14.03 13.73
CA SER A 765 31.68 -15.18 12.93
C SER A 765 30.17 -15.19 12.63
N PHE A 766 29.33 -14.64 13.51
CA PHE A 766 27.87 -14.59 13.31
C PHE A 766 27.49 -13.81 12.04
N ILE A 767 28.29 -12.81 11.63
CA ILE A 767 28.06 -12.08 10.38
C ILE A 767 28.15 -13.04 9.20
N THR A 768 29.22 -13.83 9.12
CA THR A 768 29.40 -14.77 8.01
C THR A 768 28.48 -15.99 8.05
N GLU A 769 28.05 -16.44 9.23
CA GLU A 769 27.22 -17.64 9.40
C GLU A 769 25.72 -17.38 9.30
N ILE A 770 25.28 -16.15 9.57
CA ILE A 770 23.85 -15.79 9.62
C ILE A 770 23.60 -14.59 8.69
N SER A 771 24.07 -13.39 9.08
CA SER A 771 23.70 -12.13 8.43
C SER A 771 24.06 -12.07 6.94
N LEU A 772 25.27 -12.50 6.56
CA LEU A 772 25.73 -12.44 5.17
C LEU A 772 24.81 -13.22 4.21
N GLY A 773 24.31 -14.36 4.66
CA GLY A 773 23.40 -15.16 3.85
C GLY A 773 21.99 -14.56 3.76
N HIS A 774 21.57 -13.82 4.78
CA HIS A 774 20.31 -13.05 4.82
C HIS A 774 20.39 -11.87 3.85
N GLU A 775 21.43 -11.04 3.94
CA GLU A 775 21.67 -9.92 3.03
C GLU A 775 21.81 -10.37 1.57
N PHE A 776 22.41 -11.56 1.36
CA PHE A 776 22.48 -12.15 0.03
C PHE A 776 21.09 -12.53 -0.50
N ALA A 777 20.21 -13.10 0.31
CA ALA A 777 18.84 -13.43 -0.12
C ALA A 777 18.02 -12.19 -0.49
N HIS A 778 18.26 -11.04 0.15
CA HIS A 778 17.61 -9.78 -0.24
C HIS A 778 17.91 -9.35 -1.68
N ASN A 779 18.96 -9.89 -2.30
CA ASN A 779 19.24 -9.62 -3.72
C ASN A 779 18.21 -10.24 -4.65
N PHE A 780 17.53 -11.30 -4.24
CA PHE A 780 16.34 -11.80 -4.93
C PHE A 780 15.09 -11.06 -4.45
N TRP A 781 14.94 -10.89 -3.14
CA TRP A 781 13.71 -10.40 -2.50
C TRP A 781 13.91 -9.03 -1.86
N GLY A 782 13.24 -8.00 -2.37
CA GLY A 782 13.41 -6.62 -1.92
C GLY A 782 14.31 -5.79 -2.81
N ASN A 783 15.40 -6.34 -3.37
CA ASN A 783 16.30 -5.60 -4.27
C ASN A 783 16.09 -5.88 -5.76
N SER A 784 15.66 -7.08 -6.14
CA SER A 784 15.33 -7.39 -7.56
C SER A 784 13.84 -7.49 -7.83
N VAL A 785 13.05 -7.75 -6.81
CA VAL A 785 11.58 -7.73 -6.81
C VAL A 785 11.18 -6.86 -5.63
N TYR A 786 10.58 -5.71 -5.91
CA TYR A 786 10.33 -4.69 -4.91
C TYR A 786 9.09 -5.03 -4.07
N VAL A 787 8.97 -4.35 -2.93
CA VAL A 787 7.87 -4.55 -1.99
C VAL A 787 6.92 -3.38 -2.10
N LYS A 788 5.61 -3.66 -2.20
CA LYS A 788 4.57 -2.67 -1.91
C LYS A 788 4.42 -2.55 -0.39
N PHE A 789 5.18 -1.66 0.21
CA PHE A 789 5.26 -1.56 1.68
C PHE A 789 3.91 -1.24 2.32
N ASP A 790 3.06 -0.46 1.64
CA ASP A 790 1.69 -0.12 2.06
C ASP A 790 0.73 -1.32 2.11
N GLU A 791 1.03 -2.40 1.38
CA GLU A 791 0.27 -3.66 1.37
C GLU A 791 0.99 -4.81 2.13
N GLY A 792 2.04 -4.50 2.88
CA GLY A 792 2.75 -5.46 3.74
C GLY A 792 4.07 -5.97 3.16
N ASN A 793 5.12 -5.81 3.96
CA ASN A 793 6.48 -6.24 3.69
C ASN A 793 6.61 -7.76 3.85
N TRP A 794 6.60 -8.45 2.71
CA TRP A 794 6.80 -9.89 2.62
C TRP A 794 8.26 -10.31 2.51
N CYS A 795 9.17 -9.39 2.17
CA CYS A 795 10.55 -9.75 1.87
C CYS A 795 11.30 -10.19 3.13
N GLU A 796 11.10 -9.51 4.26
CA GLU A 796 11.75 -9.87 5.54
C GLU A 796 11.39 -11.31 5.96
N GLY A 797 10.10 -11.65 5.91
CA GLY A 797 9.63 -12.99 6.23
C GLY A 797 10.17 -14.07 5.29
N LEU A 798 10.21 -13.79 3.98
CA LEU A 798 10.73 -14.72 2.99
C LEU A 798 12.25 -14.88 3.09
N THR A 799 12.99 -13.79 3.34
CA THR A 799 14.43 -13.80 3.54
C THR A 799 14.78 -14.58 4.82
N THR A 800 14.07 -14.37 5.92
CA THR A 800 14.22 -15.19 7.13
C THR A 800 13.91 -16.67 6.88
N TYR A 801 12.90 -16.97 6.06
CA TYR A 801 12.58 -18.35 5.67
C TYR A 801 13.71 -19.00 4.87
N GLU A 802 14.21 -18.32 3.83
CA GLU A 802 15.20 -18.84 2.88
C GLU A 802 16.66 -18.76 3.36
N ALA A 803 16.95 -17.94 4.38
CA ALA A 803 18.26 -17.83 5.01
C ALA A 803 18.24 -18.45 6.41
N ASP A 804 17.81 -17.70 7.43
CA ASP A 804 18.01 -18.05 8.84
C ASP A 804 17.40 -19.40 9.22
N TYR A 805 16.13 -19.61 8.83
CA TYR A 805 15.41 -20.85 9.07
C TYR A 805 15.94 -21.98 8.19
N LEU A 806 16.10 -21.76 6.89
CA LEU A 806 16.57 -22.79 5.97
C LEU A 806 17.97 -23.29 6.36
N TYR A 807 18.89 -22.41 6.78
CA TYR A 807 20.23 -22.81 7.20
C TYR A 807 20.17 -23.67 8.47
N SER A 808 19.30 -23.31 9.41
CA SER A 808 19.04 -24.10 10.60
C SER A 808 18.51 -25.49 10.21
N GLN A 809 17.51 -25.55 9.33
CA GLN A 809 16.90 -26.78 8.83
C GLN A 809 17.89 -27.67 8.05
N LEU A 810 18.73 -27.09 7.18
CA LEU A 810 19.73 -27.81 6.40
C LEU A 810 20.88 -28.33 7.27
N SER A 811 21.20 -27.64 8.37
CA SER A 811 22.24 -28.08 9.29
C SER A 811 21.82 -29.32 10.09
N ALA A 812 20.56 -29.35 10.57
CA ALA A 812 19.92 -30.53 11.15
C ALA A 812 18.39 -30.30 11.25
N PRO A 813 17.55 -31.32 10.97
CA PRO A 813 16.09 -31.20 11.11
C PRO A 813 15.63 -30.73 12.51
N GLU A 814 16.31 -31.18 13.58
CA GLU A 814 16.01 -30.75 14.95
C GLU A 814 16.29 -29.26 15.18
N LYS A 815 17.28 -28.68 14.50
CA LYS A 815 17.56 -27.23 14.59
C LYS A 815 16.48 -26.40 13.90
N GLY A 816 15.97 -26.84 12.76
CA GLY A 816 14.82 -26.19 12.12
C GLY A 816 13.56 -26.26 13.01
N LYS A 817 13.34 -27.38 13.68
CA LYS A 817 12.28 -27.52 14.69
C LYS A 817 12.47 -26.57 15.87
N GLU A 818 13.68 -26.49 16.44
CA GLU A 818 13.99 -25.54 17.51
C GLU A 818 13.75 -24.09 17.07
N TYR A 819 14.09 -23.75 15.82
CA TYR A 819 13.88 -22.42 15.26
C TYR A 819 12.38 -22.07 15.19
N ARG A 820 11.55 -22.97 14.63
CA ARG A 820 10.08 -22.76 14.58
C ARG A 820 9.48 -22.62 15.98
N LEU A 821 9.91 -23.45 16.93
CA LEU A 821 9.47 -23.33 18.33
C LEU A 821 9.87 -21.97 18.94
N GLY A 822 11.08 -21.48 18.65
CA GLY A 822 11.52 -20.14 19.06
C GLY A 822 10.60 -19.05 18.53
N VAL A 823 10.28 -19.08 17.23
CA VAL A 823 9.37 -18.13 16.59
C VAL A 823 7.98 -18.14 17.22
N LEU A 824 7.41 -19.32 17.50
CA LEU A 824 6.10 -19.42 18.15
C LEU A 824 6.11 -18.87 19.58
N ARG A 825 7.20 -19.09 20.32
CA ARG A 825 7.38 -18.54 21.67
C ARG A 825 7.51 -17.01 21.64
N ASP A 826 8.31 -16.48 20.72
CA ASP A 826 8.50 -15.04 20.57
C ASP A 826 7.15 -14.37 20.26
N TYR A 827 6.38 -14.92 19.31
CA TYR A 827 5.05 -14.40 19.01
C TYR A 827 4.13 -14.44 20.22
N GLN A 828 4.00 -15.60 20.88
CA GLN A 828 3.08 -15.76 22.02
C GLN A 828 3.47 -14.92 23.25
N ASN A 829 4.74 -14.59 23.41
CA ASN A 829 5.24 -13.86 24.57
C ASN A 829 5.33 -12.34 24.34
N LEU A 830 5.45 -11.87 23.10
CA LEU A 830 5.63 -10.45 22.77
C LEU A 830 4.39 -9.80 22.15
N VAL A 831 3.55 -10.58 21.46
CA VAL A 831 2.38 -10.06 20.75
C VAL A 831 1.14 -10.14 21.64
N THR A 832 0.52 -8.99 21.90
CA THR A 832 -0.67 -8.81 22.73
C THR A 832 -1.83 -8.25 21.88
N ASP A 833 -3.03 -8.23 22.44
CA ASP A 833 -4.20 -7.65 21.77
C ASP A 833 -4.05 -6.13 21.50
N GLU A 834 -3.13 -5.45 22.21
CA GLU A 834 -2.86 -4.02 22.06
C GLU A 834 -1.86 -3.71 20.93
N ASN A 835 -0.93 -4.63 20.64
CA ASN A 835 0.16 -4.41 19.68
C ASN A 835 0.11 -5.32 18.44
N VAL A 836 -0.87 -6.22 18.36
CA VAL A 836 -1.04 -7.14 17.22
C VAL A 836 -1.60 -6.43 15.99
N PHE A 837 -1.04 -6.74 14.83
CA PHE A 837 -1.53 -6.28 13.52
C PHE A 837 -1.34 -7.37 12.45
N PRO A 838 -2.10 -7.33 11.33
CA PRO A 838 -1.99 -8.32 10.27
C PRO A 838 -0.71 -8.13 9.44
N LEU A 839 -0.26 -9.16 8.72
CA LEU A 839 0.95 -9.07 7.90
C LEU A 839 0.82 -8.06 6.77
N SER A 840 -0.39 -7.81 6.27
CA SER A 840 -0.69 -6.75 5.28
C SER A 840 -0.41 -5.32 5.79
N LYS A 841 -0.12 -5.15 7.09
CA LYS A 841 0.24 -3.86 7.71
C LYS A 841 1.69 -3.77 8.16
N PHE A 842 2.47 -4.84 8.03
CA PHE A 842 3.87 -4.81 8.43
C PHE A 842 4.71 -4.02 7.41
N GLN A 843 5.36 -2.93 7.80
CA GLN A 843 6.24 -2.17 6.89
C GLN A 843 7.72 -2.43 7.20
N GLY A 844 8.05 -2.50 8.49
CA GLY A 844 9.39 -2.75 8.98
C GLY A 844 9.38 -2.97 10.48
N ARG A 845 10.53 -3.35 11.05
CA ARG A 845 10.67 -3.54 12.49
C ARG A 845 10.76 -2.18 13.20
N PHE A 846 9.89 -1.97 14.19
CA PHE A 846 9.95 -0.83 15.12
C PHE A 846 9.84 -1.25 16.59
N SER A 847 9.64 -2.55 16.86
CA SER A 847 9.48 -3.12 18.20
C SER A 847 9.78 -4.64 18.18
N PRO A 848 9.97 -5.30 19.33
CA PRO A 848 10.12 -6.75 19.38
C PRO A 848 8.86 -7.48 18.90
N ALA A 849 7.67 -6.94 19.18
CA ALA A 849 6.40 -7.49 18.71
C ALA A 849 6.25 -7.39 17.19
N SER A 850 6.55 -6.23 16.60
CA SER A 850 6.54 -6.07 15.13
C SER A 850 7.55 -6.98 14.44
N ARG A 851 8.70 -7.26 15.05
CA ARG A 851 9.64 -8.29 14.57
C ARG A 851 9.03 -9.70 14.63
N ALA A 852 8.40 -10.07 15.75
CA ALA A 852 7.77 -11.38 15.88
C ALA A 852 6.64 -11.60 14.86
N ILE A 853 5.93 -10.54 14.48
CA ILE A 853 4.92 -10.55 13.41
C ILE A 853 5.59 -10.61 12.03
N GLY A 854 6.35 -9.58 11.66
CA GLY A 854 6.86 -9.38 10.30
C GLY A 854 7.98 -10.32 9.86
N TYR A 855 8.75 -10.87 10.80
CA TYR A 855 9.77 -11.89 10.52
C TYR A 855 9.25 -13.27 10.91
N GLY A 856 8.74 -13.42 12.14
CA GLY A 856 8.34 -14.72 12.69
C GLY A 856 7.09 -15.30 12.05
N LYS A 857 5.94 -14.63 12.18
CA LYS A 857 4.67 -15.07 11.59
C LYS A 857 4.75 -15.14 10.06
N ALA A 858 5.42 -14.18 9.43
CA ALA A 858 5.67 -14.19 7.99
C ALA A 858 6.52 -15.40 7.53
N MET A 859 7.60 -15.74 8.25
CA MET A 859 8.38 -16.95 7.98
C MET A 859 7.51 -18.21 8.11
N MET A 860 6.70 -18.31 9.17
CA MET A 860 5.79 -19.43 9.35
C MET A 860 4.72 -19.51 8.25
N PHE A 861 4.29 -18.37 7.70
CA PHE A 861 3.41 -18.34 6.52
C PHE A 861 4.07 -19.02 5.32
N PHE A 862 5.31 -18.67 4.98
CA PHE A 862 6.03 -19.30 3.86
C PHE A 862 6.33 -20.78 4.13
N HIS A 863 6.67 -21.14 5.36
CA HIS A 863 6.83 -22.54 5.80
C HIS A 863 5.56 -23.36 5.58
N MET A 864 4.42 -22.84 6.04
CA MET A 864 3.12 -23.50 5.87
C MET A 864 2.70 -23.55 4.39
N LEU A 865 3.05 -22.52 3.60
CA LEU A 865 2.78 -22.49 2.16
C LEU A 865 3.57 -23.60 1.47
N GLU A 866 4.88 -23.71 1.70
CA GLU A 866 5.71 -24.79 1.15
C GLU A 866 5.17 -26.16 1.55
N ASN A 867 4.79 -26.36 2.80
CA ASN A 867 4.18 -27.61 3.27
C ASN A 867 2.85 -27.93 2.57
N LYS A 868 2.04 -26.91 2.24
CA LYS A 868 0.73 -27.08 1.58
C LYS A 868 0.87 -27.46 0.11
N ILE A 869 1.77 -26.79 -0.63
CA ILE A 869 1.90 -26.97 -2.08
C ILE A 869 3.05 -27.88 -2.51
N GLY A 870 3.96 -28.18 -1.60
CA GLY A 870 5.17 -28.96 -1.82
C GLY A 870 6.35 -28.10 -2.31
N THR A 871 7.57 -28.52 -1.93
CA THR A 871 8.84 -27.83 -2.23
C THR A 871 9.03 -27.48 -3.71
N ASN A 872 8.75 -28.40 -4.63
CA ASN A 872 8.93 -28.14 -6.06
C ASN A 872 8.01 -27.03 -6.57
N ALA A 873 6.75 -27.02 -6.14
CA ALA A 873 5.79 -25.99 -6.52
C ALA A 873 6.14 -24.64 -5.86
N PHE A 874 6.58 -24.66 -4.60
CA PHE A 874 7.04 -23.48 -3.89
C PHE A 874 8.23 -22.81 -4.58
N ILE A 875 9.30 -23.57 -4.84
CA ILE A 875 10.48 -23.08 -5.58
C ILE A 875 10.07 -22.62 -6.98
N GLY A 876 9.23 -23.38 -7.70
CA GLY A 876 8.73 -22.97 -9.02
C GLY A 876 7.95 -21.64 -9.00
N GLY A 877 7.19 -21.38 -7.93
CA GLY A 877 6.50 -20.11 -7.71
C GLY A 877 7.47 -18.95 -7.51
N LEU A 878 8.48 -19.13 -6.65
CA LEU A 878 9.55 -18.15 -6.42
C LEU A 878 10.37 -17.87 -7.69
N THR A 879 10.78 -18.91 -8.43
CA THR A 879 11.48 -18.76 -9.71
C THR A 879 10.63 -18.01 -10.75
N ASN A 880 9.31 -18.27 -10.78
CA ASN A 880 8.39 -17.56 -11.67
C ASN A 880 8.30 -16.06 -11.32
N ILE A 881 8.32 -15.73 -10.02
CA ILE A 881 8.36 -14.33 -9.55
C ILE A 881 9.65 -13.65 -10.03
N ILE A 882 10.82 -14.23 -9.77
CA ILE A 882 12.11 -13.68 -10.23
C ILE A 882 12.08 -13.46 -11.75
N ASN A 883 11.68 -14.47 -12.53
CA ASN A 883 11.78 -14.39 -13.98
C ASN A 883 10.76 -13.46 -14.65
N LYS A 884 9.60 -13.21 -14.03
CA LYS A 884 8.49 -12.44 -14.66
C LYS A 884 8.17 -11.12 -13.98
N LYS A 885 8.65 -10.90 -12.76
CA LYS A 885 8.29 -9.76 -11.91
C LYS A 885 9.51 -9.01 -11.37
N SER A 886 10.72 -9.25 -11.90
CA SER A 886 11.87 -8.39 -11.59
C SER A 886 11.55 -6.93 -11.87
N TYR A 887 12.06 -6.05 -11.00
CA TYR A 887 11.88 -4.60 -11.02
C TYR A 887 10.41 -4.16 -10.92
N SER A 888 9.55 -5.01 -10.34
CA SER A 888 8.16 -4.68 -10.03
C SER A 888 7.93 -4.73 -8.52
N ALA A 889 7.14 -3.80 -7.99
CA ALA A 889 6.67 -3.82 -6.61
C ALA A 889 5.48 -4.76 -6.46
N LEU A 890 5.58 -5.72 -5.52
CA LEU A 890 4.54 -6.72 -5.25
C LEU A 890 4.08 -6.64 -3.78
N SER A 891 2.81 -6.93 -3.52
CA SER A 891 2.30 -7.28 -2.18
C SER A 891 2.26 -8.79 -1.96
N TYR A 892 1.88 -9.24 -0.76
CA TYR A 892 1.63 -10.66 -0.49
C TYR A 892 0.65 -11.27 -1.51
N HIS A 893 -0.45 -10.59 -1.81
CA HIS A 893 -1.46 -11.10 -2.75
C HIS A 893 -0.98 -11.14 -4.20
N ASP A 894 -0.02 -10.30 -4.57
CA ASP A 894 0.64 -10.32 -5.89
C ASP A 894 1.58 -11.53 -6.05
N LEU A 895 2.08 -12.13 -4.96
CA LEU A 895 2.89 -13.36 -5.01
C LEU A 895 2.02 -14.60 -5.32
N ARG A 896 0.77 -14.59 -4.83
CA ARG A 896 -0.15 -15.75 -4.88
C ARG A 896 -0.29 -16.37 -6.28
N PRO A 897 -0.55 -15.62 -7.38
CA PRO A 897 -0.73 -16.21 -8.70
C PRO A 897 0.45 -17.06 -9.17
N SER A 898 1.69 -16.72 -8.76
CA SER A 898 2.87 -17.51 -9.12
C SER A 898 2.90 -18.86 -8.42
N PHE A 899 2.49 -18.91 -7.15
CA PHE A 899 2.35 -20.17 -6.40
C PHE A 899 1.16 -20.99 -6.88
N GLU A 900 0.03 -20.37 -7.20
CA GLU A 900 -1.14 -21.07 -7.77
C GLU A 900 -0.82 -21.68 -9.14
N ASN A 901 -0.12 -20.94 -10.00
CA ASN A 901 0.34 -21.45 -11.30
C ASN A 901 1.27 -22.65 -11.13
N SER A 902 2.24 -22.56 -10.22
CA SER A 902 3.21 -23.63 -9.99
C SER A 902 2.58 -24.88 -9.33
N SER A 903 1.62 -24.68 -8.42
CA SER A 903 1.00 -25.76 -7.65
C SER A 903 -0.26 -26.35 -8.26
N GLN A 904 -0.93 -25.62 -9.16
CA GLN A 904 -2.27 -25.91 -9.68
C GLN A 904 -3.34 -26.00 -8.56
N GLN A 905 -3.13 -25.31 -7.44
CA GLN A 905 -4.06 -25.25 -6.31
C GLN A 905 -4.58 -23.81 -6.11
N PRO A 906 -5.85 -23.62 -5.72
CA PRO A 906 -6.34 -22.32 -5.29
C PRO A 906 -5.77 -21.98 -3.90
N LEU A 907 -5.23 -20.77 -3.74
CA LEU A 907 -4.54 -20.34 -2.52
C LEU A 907 -5.15 -19.08 -1.89
N MET A 908 -6.20 -18.51 -2.47
CA MET A 908 -6.84 -17.29 -1.97
C MET A 908 -7.20 -17.37 -0.47
N GLU A 909 -7.92 -18.41 -0.05
CA GLU A 909 -8.31 -18.60 1.36
C GLU A 909 -7.10 -18.76 2.28
N PHE A 910 -6.04 -19.45 1.82
CA PHE A 910 -4.81 -19.61 2.58
C PHE A 910 -4.09 -18.27 2.78
N PHE A 911 -3.98 -17.45 1.73
CA PHE A 911 -3.40 -16.12 1.83
C PHE A 911 -4.24 -15.23 2.75
N ASN A 912 -5.55 -15.14 2.53
CA ASN A 912 -6.45 -14.32 3.34
C ASN A 912 -6.34 -14.64 4.84
N GLN A 913 -6.41 -15.93 5.22
CA GLN A 913 -6.42 -16.28 6.64
C GLN A 913 -5.08 -16.01 7.36
N TRP A 914 -3.95 -16.04 6.66
CA TRP A 914 -2.64 -15.87 7.30
C TRP A 914 -2.09 -14.45 7.17
N ILE A 915 -2.48 -13.72 6.12
CA ILE A 915 -2.04 -12.35 5.86
C ILE A 915 -2.93 -11.33 6.56
N GLU A 916 -4.26 -11.51 6.53
CA GLU A 916 -5.22 -10.48 6.99
C GLU A 916 -5.69 -10.67 8.44
N ARG A 917 -5.56 -11.87 9.01
CA ARG A 917 -5.98 -12.12 10.39
C ARG A 917 -4.90 -11.73 11.38
N THR A 918 -5.29 -11.13 12.50
CA THR A 918 -4.40 -10.80 13.63
C THR A 918 -4.19 -11.98 14.57
N ASP A 919 -5.22 -12.82 14.76
CA ASP A 919 -5.14 -14.02 15.58
C ASP A 919 -4.29 -15.13 14.93
N ILE A 920 -4.02 -16.18 15.70
CA ILE A 920 -3.35 -17.41 15.25
C ILE A 920 -4.14 -18.62 15.75
N ALA A 921 -3.94 -19.79 15.12
CA ALA A 921 -4.69 -21.00 15.45
C ALA A 921 -4.54 -21.39 16.93
N ASN A 922 -5.65 -21.67 17.62
CA ASN A 922 -5.67 -22.11 19.02
C ASN A 922 -6.23 -23.52 19.09
N LEU A 923 -5.34 -24.52 19.03
CA LEU A 923 -5.71 -25.92 18.89
C LEU A 923 -5.67 -26.68 20.22
N SER A 924 -6.60 -27.61 20.41
CA SER A 924 -6.51 -28.64 21.45
C SER A 924 -6.82 -30.03 20.90
N LEU A 925 -6.16 -31.03 21.48
CA LEU A 925 -6.29 -32.45 21.14
C LEU A 925 -6.86 -33.23 22.32
N GLU A 926 -8.05 -33.80 22.15
CA GLU A 926 -8.56 -34.86 23.01
C GLU A 926 -8.37 -36.21 22.31
N LYS A 927 -7.94 -37.24 23.05
CA LYS A 927 -7.67 -38.56 22.50
C LYS A 927 -8.18 -39.67 23.41
N LYS A 928 -8.74 -40.72 22.79
CA LYS A 928 -9.13 -41.98 23.43
C LYS A 928 -8.50 -43.14 22.69
N ILE A 929 -7.61 -43.85 23.37
CA ILE A 929 -6.84 -44.96 22.80
C ILE A 929 -7.34 -46.28 23.38
N THR A 930 -7.76 -47.21 22.53
CA THR A 930 -8.18 -48.57 22.90
C THR A 930 -7.36 -49.57 22.08
N SER A 931 -6.18 -49.93 22.60
CA SER A 931 -5.20 -50.79 21.90
C SER A 931 -4.83 -50.26 20.51
N SER A 932 -5.44 -50.77 19.45
CA SER A 932 -5.23 -50.38 18.05
C SER A 932 -6.18 -49.30 17.52
N ILE A 933 -7.23 -48.94 18.28
CA ILE A 933 -8.20 -47.92 17.86
C ILE A 933 -7.87 -46.61 18.57
N VAL A 934 -7.70 -45.55 17.80
CA VAL A 934 -7.44 -44.20 18.32
C VAL A 934 -8.56 -43.28 17.85
N GLU A 935 -9.30 -42.73 18.79
CA GLU A 935 -10.24 -41.66 18.54
C GLU A 935 -9.59 -40.33 18.93
N VAL A 936 -9.59 -39.37 18.01
CA VAL A 936 -9.04 -38.02 18.19
C VAL A 936 -10.15 -37.00 17.95
N ILE A 937 -10.28 -36.05 18.86
CA ILE A 937 -11.11 -34.85 18.68
C ILE A 937 -10.16 -33.65 18.66
N LEU A 938 -10.13 -32.94 17.54
CA LEU A 938 -9.41 -31.70 17.38
C LEU A 938 -10.39 -30.54 17.51
N THR A 939 -10.03 -29.53 18.30
CA THR A 939 -10.86 -28.33 18.52
C THR A 939 -10.03 -27.09 18.27
N GLN A 940 -10.58 -26.15 17.50
CA GLN A 940 -10.11 -24.78 17.35
C GLN A 940 -10.88 -23.88 18.32
N LYS A 941 -10.17 -23.23 19.24
CA LYS A 941 -10.73 -22.31 20.24
C LYS A 941 -10.70 -20.85 19.76
N ASN A 942 -10.73 -20.64 18.45
CA ASN A 942 -10.83 -19.33 17.80
C ASN A 942 -12.31 -18.99 17.59
N ASP A 943 -12.63 -17.71 17.40
CA ASP A 943 -14.00 -17.28 17.08
C ASP A 943 -14.46 -17.77 15.71
N SER A 944 -13.53 -17.91 14.77
CA SER A 944 -13.75 -18.48 13.44
C SER A 944 -12.64 -19.49 13.10
N PRO A 945 -12.98 -20.65 12.50
CA PRO A 945 -12.02 -21.70 12.23
C PRO A 945 -10.99 -21.26 11.18
N TYR A 946 -9.77 -21.76 11.31
CA TYR A 946 -8.79 -21.78 10.22
C TYR A 946 -9.01 -23.02 9.36
N ASP A 947 -8.61 -22.94 8.10
CA ASP A 947 -8.40 -24.12 7.25
C ASP A 947 -6.99 -24.67 7.50
N LEU A 948 -6.91 -25.80 8.23
CA LEU A 948 -5.65 -26.35 8.72
C LEU A 948 -5.41 -27.79 8.26
N LEU A 949 -4.17 -28.08 7.91
CA LEU A 949 -3.66 -29.44 7.77
C LEU A 949 -2.84 -29.79 9.02
N VAL A 950 -3.51 -30.39 10.00
CA VAL A 950 -2.95 -30.63 11.35
C VAL A 950 -2.09 -31.90 11.37
N PRO A 951 -0.78 -31.80 11.60
CA PRO A 951 0.08 -32.98 11.73
C PRO A 951 -0.08 -33.62 13.11
N LEU A 952 -0.34 -34.93 13.12
CA LEU A 952 -0.41 -35.77 14.30
C LEU A 952 0.70 -36.81 14.26
N LYS A 953 1.40 -37.01 15.38
CA LYS A 953 2.37 -38.11 15.55
C LYS A 953 1.75 -39.20 16.38
N ILE A 954 1.49 -40.33 15.75
CA ILE A 954 0.94 -41.53 16.40
C ILE A 954 2.14 -42.37 16.85
N ILE A 955 2.29 -42.55 18.16
CA ILE A 955 3.38 -43.28 18.80
C ILE A 955 2.87 -44.65 19.22
N PHE A 956 3.55 -45.71 18.77
CA PHE A 956 3.22 -47.09 19.10
C PHE A 956 3.89 -47.54 20.41
N SER A 957 3.37 -48.59 21.03
CA SER A 957 3.92 -49.14 22.28
C SER A 957 5.36 -49.64 22.18
N ASP A 958 5.85 -49.92 20.97
CA ASP A 958 7.25 -50.27 20.70
C ASP A 958 8.17 -49.03 20.50
N LYS A 959 7.65 -47.82 20.76
CA LYS A 959 8.28 -46.51 20.55
C LYS A 959 8.49 -46.12 19.08
N SER A 960 8.12 -46.95 18.11
CA SER A 960 8.03 -46.51 16.71
C SER A 960 6.88 -45.51 16.54
N TYR A 961 6.88 -44.72 15.47
CA TYR A 961 5.83 -43.74 15.22
C TYR A 961 5.52 -43.59 13.73
N ARG A 962 4.35 -43.00 13.43
CA ARG A 962 4.02 -42.49 12.10
C ARG A 962 3.41 -41.09 12.18
N MET A 963 3.61 -40.29 11.14
CA MET A 963 2.97 -38.99 10.98
C MET A 963 1.66 -39.14 10.21
N GLN A 964 0.65 -38.36 10.58
CA GLN A 964 -0.65 -38.32 9.93
C GLN A 964 -1.14 -36.88 9.88
N ASN A 965 -1.42 -36.37 8.68
CA ASN A 965 -2.04 -35.06 8.52
C ASN A 965 -3.58 -35.20 8.56
N VAL A 966 -4.25 -34.34 9.32
CA VAL A 966 -5.70 -34.27 9.45
C VAL A 966 -6.18 -32.91 8.98
N HIS A 967 -7.09 -32.90 8.00
CA HIS A 967 -7.71 -31.66 7.54
C HIS A 967 -8.79 -31.21 8.53
N LEU A 968 -8.70 -29.98 9.02
CA LEU A 968 -9.63 -29.37 9.97
C LEU A 968 -9.99 -27.96 9.49
N SER A 969 -11.22 -27.79 8.99
CA SER A 969 -11.76 -26.50 8.53
C SER A 969 -12.96 -26.02 9.36
N THR A 970 -13.31 -26.75 10.43
CA THR A 970 -14.40 -26.44 11.38
C THR A 970 -13.84 -26.21 12.78
N LEU A 971 -14.65 -25.64 13.68
CA LEU A 971 -14.24 -25.41 15.08
C LEU A 971 -13.96 -26.72 15.85
N ALA A 972 -14.56 -27.83 15.45
CA ALA A 972 -14.21 -29.15 15.98
C ALA A 972 -14.36 -30.23 14.90
N GLY A 973 -13.51 -31.25 14.98
CA GLY A 973 -13.52 -32.40 14.09
C GLY A 973 -13.10 -33.67 14.82
N LYS A 974 -13.82 -34.78 14.56
CA LYS A 974 -13.51 -36.11 15.12
C LYS A 974 -12.96 -37.02 14.04
N VAL A 975 -11.84 -37.67 14.32
CA VAL A 975 -11.18 -38.64 13.44
C VAL A 975 -10.88 -39.91 14.21
N ILE A 976 -11.08 -41.06 13.55
CA ILE A 976 -10.78 -42.37 14.12
C ILE A 976 -9.71 -43.04 13.25
N PHE A 977 -8.63 -43.48 13.88
CA PHE A 977 -7.57 -44.25 13.25
C PHE A 977 -7.65 -45.71 13.70
N HIS A 978 -7.42 -46.60 12.75
CA HIS A 978 -7.28 -48.05 12.97
C HIS A 978 -5.83 -48.43 12.67
N GLU A 979 -5.08 -48.75 13.72
CA GLU A 979 -3.66 -49.07 13.62
C GLU A 979 -3.40 -50.57 13.73
N VAL A 980 -2.37 -51.05 13.04
CA VAL A 980 -1.99 -52.48 13.13
C VAL A 980 -1.28 -52.79 14.45
N LYS A 981 -0.58 -51.79 15.01
CA LYS A 981 0.15 -51.90 16.27
C LYS A 981 -0.62 -51.21 17.41
N PRO A 982 -0.48 -51.69 18.66
CA PRO A 982 -0.97 -50.96 19.83
C PRO A 982 -0.38 -49.55 19.89
N VAL A 983 -1.23 -48.55 20.09
CA VAL A 983 -0.85 -47.14 20.19
C VAL A 983 -0.59 -46.79 21.65
N ALA A 984 0.54 -46.16 21.92
CA ALA A 984 0.89 -45.61 23.23
C ALA A 984 0.42 -44.17 23.39
N ASP A 985 0.61 -43.34 22.36
CA ASP A 985 0.27 -41.92 22.46
C ASP A 985 0.00 -41.25 21.10
N VAL A 986 -0.62 -40.07 21.14
CA VAL A 986 -0.79 -39.17 19.98
C VAL A 986 -0.39 -37.75 20.37
N LEU A 987 0.54 -37.16 19.62
CA LEU A 987 1.00 -35.79 19.83
C LEU A 987 0.47 -34.87 18.73
N LEU A 988 -0.02 -33.70 19.15
CA LEU A 988 -0.45 -32.61 18.28
C LEU A 988 0.77 -31.81 17.82
N ASP A 989 0.97 -31.71 16.51
CA ASP A 989 2.00 -30.87 15.88
C ASP A 989 3.36 -30.85 16.62
N PRO A 990 3.99 -32.01 16.84
CA PRO A 990 5.17 -32.12 17.70
C PRO A 990 6.43 -31.51 17.08
N ASP A 991 6.39 -31.16 15.79
CA ASP A 991 7.48 -30.54 15.05
C ASP A 991 7.19 -29.08 14.70
N PHE A 992 6.14 -28.48 15.29
CA PHE A 992 5.80 -27.06 15.19
C PHE A 992 5.69 -26.59 13.73
N GLN A 993 4.91 -27.32 12.94
CA GLN A 993 4.68 -27.04 11.52
C GLN A 993 3.64 -25.95 11.30
N LEU A 994 2.83 -25.63 12.32
CA LEU A 994 1.73 -24.67 12.23
C LEU A 994 2.02 -23.40 13.05
N MET A 995 1.54 -22.26 12.53
CA MET A 995 1.44 -21.03 13.33
C MET A 995 0.25 -21.14 14.29
N ARG A 996 0.53 -21.60 15.52
CA ARG A 996 -0.49 -21.85 16.55
C ARG A 996 -0.06 -21.40 17.94
N LYS A 997 -1.03 -21.21 18.84
CA LYS A 997 -0.76 -21.09 20.28
C LYS A 997 -0.13 -22.39 20.79
N LEU A 998 0.90 -22.22 21.61
CA LEU A 998 1.63 -23.27 22.29
C LEU A 998 0.93 -23.66 23.60
N GLU A 999 0.94 -24.95 23.90
CA GLU A 999 0.52 -25.44 25.22
C GLU A 999 1.53 -24.98 26.30
N GLN A 1000 1.11 -24.93 27.57
CA GLN A 1000 1.97 -24.49 28.67
C GLN A 1000 3.28 -25.31 28.79
N LYS A 1001 3.25 -26.60 28.43
CA LYS A 1001 4.45 -27.46 28.40
C LYS A 1001 5.43 -27.11 27.26
N GLU A 1002 4.93 -26.49 26.20
CA GLU A 1002 5.69 -26.07 25.01
C GLU A 1002 6.19 -24.63 25.16
N ASN A 1003 5.50 -23.79 25.94
CA ASN A 1003 5.89 -22.43 26.32
C ASN A 1003 6.00 -22.29 27.87
N PRO A 1004 7.06 -22.85 28.49
CA PRO A 1004 7.27 -22.72 29.92
C PRO A 1004 7.47 -21.25 30.33
N ALA A 1005 7.10 -20.91 31.57
CA ALA A 1005 7.26 -19.56 32.07
C ALA A 1005 8.73 -19.11 32.07
N THR A 1006 9.02 -17.97 31.44
CA THR A 1006 10.36 -17.38 31.34
C THR A 1006 10.34 -15.90 31.69
N LEU A 1007 11.51 -15.34 32.01
CA LEU A 1007 11.67 -13.88 32.20
C LEU A 1007 11.18 -13.10 30.95
N PHE A 1008 11.32 -13.70 29.77
CA PHE A 1008 10.93 -13.09 28.50
C PHE A 1008 9.42 -12.85 28.38
N MET A 1009 8.59 -13.62 29.09
CA MET A 1009 7.14 -13.38 29.15
C MET A 1009 6.77 -12.07 29.84
N PHE A 1010 7.64 -11.51 30.69
CA PHE A 1010 7.41 -10.21 31.31
C PHE A 1010 7.55 -9.07 30.31
N TYR A 1011 8.41 -9.21 29.29
CA TYR A 1011 8.70 -8.12 28.38
C TYR A 1011 7.49 -7.72 27.52
N GLY A 1012 6.63 -8.65 27.15
CA GLY A 1012 5.41 -8.36 26.38
C GLY A 1012 4.18 -7.93 27.20
N LYS A 1013 4.29 -7.75 28.52
CA LYS A 1013 3.15 -7.28 29.35
C LYS A 1013 2.98 -5.77 29.28
N THR A 1014 1.74 -5.28 29.36
CA THR A 1014 1.40 -3.86 29.13
C THR A 1014 1.26 -3.03 30.41
N ASN A 1015 1.20 -3.68 31.57
CA ASN A 1015 1.17 -3.02 32.88
C ASN A 1015 2.32 -3.54 33.75
N LYS A 1016 3.47 -2.87 33.68
CA LYS A 1016 4.65 -3.11 34.53
C LYS A 1016 4.94 -1.85 35.35
N HIS A 1017 5.19 -2.02 36.64
CA HIS A 1017 5.70 -0.94 37.50
C HIS A 1017 7.20 -1.12 37.69
N PHE A 1018 7.94 -0.05 37.41
CA PHE A 1018 9.38 0.02 37.58
C PHE A 1018 9.69 1.02 38.69
N TYR A 1019 10.27 0.54 39.78
CA TYR A 1019 10.74 1.39 40.87
C TYR A 1019 12.26 1.42 40.87
N SER A 1020 12.84 2.60 40.57
CA SER A 1020 14.27 2.85 40.66
C SER A 1020 14.60 3.62 41.94
N PHE A 1021 15.56 3.15 42.72
CA PHE A 1021 16.01 3.82 43.94
C PHE A 1021 17.39 4.46 43.73
N LEU A 1022 17.47 5.79 43.80
CA LEU A 1022 18.68 6.58 43.52
C LEU A 1022 19.06 7.50 44.71
N PRO A 1023 20.37 7.76 44.94
CA PRO A 1023 20.87 8.42 46.16
C PRO A 1023 20.66 9.95 46.25
N ASN A 1024 20.37 10.66 45.16
CA ASN A 1024 19.99 12.09 45.17
C ASN A 1024 19.10 12.45 43.96
N GLU A 1025 18.43 13.62 43.97
CA GLU A 1025 17.53 14.10 42.89
C GLU A 1025 18.25 14.70 41.67
N GLU A 1026 19.48 15.21 41.82
CA GLU A 1026 20.20 15.97 40.77
C GLU A 1026 20.95 15.07 39.77
N GLU A 1027 21.47 13.91 40.21
CA GLU A 1027 22.14 12.91 39.36
C GLU A 1027 21.15 11.91 38.72
N VAL A 1028 19.85 12.05 39.01
CA VAL A 1028 18.78 11.14 38.55
C VAL A 1028 18.79 11.04 37.03
N ASN A 1029 18.79 12.16 36.31
CA ASN A 1029 18.51 12.16 34.87
C ASN A 1029 19.59 11.47 34.01
N GLU A 1030 20.87 11.60 34.38
CA GLU A 1030 21.98 11.02 33.60
C GLU A 1030 22.08 9.51 33.86
N GLN A 1031 21.97 9.08 35.12
CA GLN A 1031 22.02 7.67 35.50
C GLN A 1031 20.74 6.90 35.10
N LEU A 1032 19.57 7.57 35.10
CA LEU A 1032 18.31 6.98 34.63
C LEU A 1032 18.43 6.50 33.19
N SER A 1033 19.06 7.33 32.34
CA SER A 1033 19.22 7.03 30.93
C SER A 1033 20.01 5.74 30.72
N GLU A 1034 21.00 5.47 31.57
CA GLU A 1034 21.77 4.22 31.52
C GLU A 1034 21.00 3.02 32.07
N VAL A 1035 20.21 3.17 33.15
CA VAL A 1035 19.34 2.10 33.65
C VAL A 1035 18.28 1.73 32.62
N ILE A 1036 17.66 2.71 31.96
CA ILE A 1036 16.65 2.52 30.92
C ILE A 1036 17.28 1.80 29.71
N LYS A 1037 18.52 2.14 29.33
CA LYS A 1037 19.27 1.42 28.29
C LYS A 1037 19.55 -0.05 28.61
N LEU A 1038 19.56 -0.43 29.90
CA LEU A 1038 19.75 -1.82 30.33
C LEU A 1038 18.45 -2.64 30.32
N LEU A 1039 17.29 -1.98 30.23
CA LEU A 1039 16.00 -2.65 30.15
C LEU A 1039 15.65 -3.01 28.71
N PRO A 1040 15.06 -4.21 28.47
CA PRO A 1040 14.61 -4.56 27.13
C PRO A 1040 13.54 -3.61 26.64
N GLU A 1041 13.64 -3.32 25.36
CA GLU A 1041 12.98 -2.25 24.65
C GLU A 1041 11.46 -2.12 24.85
N SER A 1042 10.75 -3.23 25.02
CA SER A 1042 9.31 -3.24 25.30
C SER A 1042 8.93 -2.75 26.70
N SER A 1043 9.90 -2.26 27.45
CA SER A 1043 9.76 -1.67 28.79
C SER A 1043 9.91 -0.14 28.77
N ALA A 1044 10.35 0.44 27.66
CA ALA A 1044 10.60 1.88 27.53
C ALA A 1044 9.31 2.72 27.38
N GLU A 1045 8.20 2.09 26.96
CA GLU A 1045 6.86 2.70 26.92
C GLU A 1045 6.13 2.66 28.28
N ASP A 1046 6.61 1.84 29.22
CA ASP A 1046 6.04 1.73 30.57
C ASP A 1046 6.47 2.93 31.43
N LYS A 1047 5.57 3.47 32.25
CA LYS A 1047 5.90 4.56 33.18
C LYS A 1047 6.87 4.07 34.26
N LEU A 1048 8.10 4.59 34.28
CA LEU A 1048 8.96 4.48 35.46
C LEU A 1048 8.40 5.40 36.57
N GLU A 1049 8.10 4.80 37.72
CA GLU A 1049 7.74 5.52 38.95
C GLU A 1049 9.04 5.66 39.78
N HIS A 1050 9.55 6.89 39.92
CA HIS A 1050 10.85 7.14 40.57
C HIS A 1050 10.68 7.40 42.06
N LEU A 1051 11.54 6.77 42.86
CA LEU A 1051 11.59 6.96 44.31
C LEU A 1051 13.01 7.37 44.71
N THR A 1052 13.21 8.63 45.08
CA THR A 1052 14.52 9.13 45.55
C THR A 1052 14.82 8.68 46.97
N PHE A 1053 15.94 8.01 47.18
CA PHE A 1053 16.36 7.48 48.47
C PHE A 1053 17.04 8.56 49.31
N SER A 1054 16.75 8.60 50.62
CA SER A 1054 17.37 9.57 51.55
C SER A 1054 18.52 8.98 52.36
N GLY A 1055 18.93 7.74 52.13
CA GLY A 1055 19.97 7.03 52.88
C GLY A 1055 21.22 6.68 52.05
N ASN A 1056 22.30 6.26 52.71
CA ASN A 1056 23.42 5.59 52.05
C ASN A 1056 23.19 4.08 52.11
N LEU A 1057 22.97 3.43 50.97
CA LEU A 1057 22.97 1.96 50.87
C LEU A 1057 24.32 1.45 51.40
N SER A 1058 24.30 0.49 52.31
CA SER A 1058 25.53 0.04 52.97
C SER A 1058 26.50 -0.60 51.94
N GLN A 1059 27.71 -0.03 51.79
CA GLN A 1059 28.72 -0.47 50.81
C GLN A 1059 29.17 -1.94 50.95
N ASN A 1060 28.79 -2.61 52.04
CA ASN A 1060 29.20 -3.98 52.36
C ASN A 1060 28.44 -5.07 51.57
N ILE A 1061 27.39 -4.73 50.82
CA ILE A 1061 26.56 -5.71 50.07
C ILE A 1061 27.07 -5.90 48.61
N VAL A 1062 28.07 -5.13 48.16
CA VAL A 1062 28.50 -5.08 46.76
C VAL A 1062 29.42 -6.26 46.39
N ARG A 1063 28.86 -7.43 46.02
CA ARG A 1063 29.30 -8.36 44.94
C ARG A 1063 28.18 -9.41 44.63
N PRO A 1064 27.77 -9.73 43.39
CA PRO A 1064 28.14 -9.21 42.06
C PRO A 1064 26.97 -8.53 41.29
N THR A 1065 27.26 -8.18 40.04
CA THR A 1065 26.71 -7.15 39.12
C THR A 1065 25.25 -7.24 38.64
N MET A 1066 24.45 -8.23 39.08
CA MET A 1066 23.00 -8.32 38.83
C MET A 1066 22.44 -9.52 39.59
N LEU A 1067 21.46 -9.32 40.47
CA LEU A 1067 20.74 -10.41 41.14
C LEU A 1067 19.32 -10.45 40.55
N PHE A 1068 18.78 -11.63 40.25
CA PHE A 1068 17.36 -11.80 39.90
C PHE A 1068 16.70 -12.67 40.96
N VAL A 1069 15.62 -12.16 41.53
CA VAL A 1069 15.02 -12.73 42.75
C VAL A 1069 13.54 -12.87 42.50
N SER A 1070 12.97 -14.07 42.66
CA SER A 1070 11.52 -14.26 42.54
C SER A 1070 10.77 -13.80 43.80
N ALA A 1071 9.44 -13.66 43.71
CA ALA A 1071 8.58 -13.28 44.85
C ALA A 1071 8.77 -14.16 46.12
N ARG A 1072 9.12 -15.45 45.96
CA ARG A 1072 9.43 -16.34 47.10
C ARG A 1072 10.83 -16.15 47.67
N ASP A 1073 11.78 -15.71 46.84
CA ASP A 1073 13.18 -15.54 47.23
C ASP A 1073 13.44 -14.14 47.84
N ILE A 1074 12.48 -13.20 47.73
CA ILE A 1074 12.52 -11.89 48.41
C ILE A 1074 12.57 -12.03 49.94
N MET A 1075 12.05 -13.14 50.48
CA MET A 1075 12.15 -13.46 51.91
C MET A 1075 13.54 -14.00 52.32
N ASN A 1076 14.54 -13.99 51.43
CA ASN A 1076 15.93 -14.18 51.80
C ASN A 1076 16.40 -12.99 52.66
N ALA A 1077 17.13 -13.28 53.74
CA ALA A 1077 17.58 -12.30 54.72
C ALA A 1077 18.35 -11.13 54.07
N ASP A 1078 19.20 -11.38 53.08
CA ASP A 1078 20.01 -10.33 52.45
C ASP A 1078 19.16 -9.33 51.65
N ILE A 1079 18.07 -9.80 51.02
CA ILE A 1079 17.19 -8.98 50.17
C ILE A 1079 16.12 -8.30 51.02
N THR A 1080 15.61 -9.00 52.05
CA THR A 1080 14.74 -8.42 53.07
C THR A 1080 15.46 -7.27 53.78
N ASN A 1081 16.75 -7.43 54.12
CA ASN A 1081 17.55 -6.36 54.71
C ASN A 1081 17.74 -5.19 53.73
N LEU A 1082 18.05 -5.47 52.46
CA LEU A 1082 18.21 -4.44 51.42
C LEU A 1082 16.92 -3.62 51.21
N LEU A 1083 15.77 -4.27 51.10
CA LEU A 1083 14.48 -3.61 50.93
C LEU A 1083 14.01 -2.90 52.22
N ALA A 1084 14.39 -3.39 53.40
CA ALA A 1084 14.07 -2.76 54.68
C ALA A 1084 14.89 -1.49 54.96
N GLU A 1085 16.00 -1.25 54.25
CA GLU A 1085 16.74 0.02 54.32
C GLU A 1085 15.95 1.18 53.69
N GLU A 1086 14.91 0.92 52.88
CA GLU A 1086 14.03 1.91 52.25
C GLU A 1086 12.73 2.13 53.07
N PRO A 1087 12.56 3.31 53.72
CA PRO A 1087 11.42 3.57 54.61
C PRO A 1087 10.04 3.50 53.93
N ARG A 1088 9.96 3.73 52.61
CA ARG A 1088 8.71 3.66 51.85
C ARG A 1088 8.31 2.25 51.46
N ILE A 1089 9.20 1.27 51.57
CA ILE A 1089 8.87 -0.14 51.34
C ILE A 1089 8.58 -0.79 52.68
N LYS A 1090 7.35 -1.30 52.86
CA LYS A 1090 7.00 -2.15 54.01
C LYS A 1090 6.83 -3.58 53.53
N LEU A 1091 7.65 -4.47 54.06
CA LEU A 1091 7.53 -5.90 53.85
C LEU A 1091 6.53 -6.49 54.85
N ALA A 1092 5.58 -7.27 54.37
CA ALA A 1092 4.72 -8.11 55.18
C ALA A 1092 4.86 -9.57 54.74
N ASP A 1093 4.38 -10.51 55.57
CA ASP A 1093 4.57 -11.95 55.39
C ASP A 1093 4.14 -12.50 54.01
N ASN A 1094 3.29 -11.80 53.25
CA ASN A 1094 2.85 -12.20 51.91
C ASN A 1094 2.60 -11.02 50.95
N ALA A 1095 3.14 -9.83 51.24
CA ALA A 1095 2.93 -8.64 50.43
C ALA A 1095 4.06 -7.62 50.57
N ILE A 1096 4.26 -6.81 49.54
CA ILE A 1096 5.11 -5.63 49.54
C ILE A 1096 4.20 -4.41 49.42
N PHE A 1097 4.36 -3.45 50.32
CA PHE A 1097 3.67 -2.17 50.31
C PHE A 1097 4.66 -1.07 49.94
N ILE A 1098 4.29 -0.19 49.02
CA ILE A 1098 5.08 0.97 48.60
C ILE A 1098 4.24 2.22 48.91
N ASP A 1099 4.71 3.04 49.86
CA ASP A 1099 3.91 4.08 50.53
C ASP A 1099 3.45 5.24 49.60
N ASP A 1100 4.23 5.60 48.56
CA ASP A 1100 3.92 6.77 47.71
C ASP A 1100 2.69 6.58 46.79
N ASP A 1101 2.35 5.33 46.42
CA ASP A 1101 1.19 5.03 45.55
C ASP A 1101 0.01 4.36 46.28
N ASN A 1102 0.15 4.07 47.57
CA ASN A 1102 -0.84 3.30 48.35
C ASN A 1102 -1.15 1.92 47.72
N LYS A 1103 -0.24 1.38 46.89
CA LYS A 1103 -0.38 0.09 46.20
C LYS A 1103 0.16 -1.05 47.06
N THR A 1104 -0.54 -2.18 47.05
CA THR A 1104 -0.15 -3.41 47.76
C THR A 1104 0.03 -4.54 46.76
N TYR A 1105 1.25 -5.05 46.64
CA TYR A 1105 1.56 -6.15 45.73
C TYR A 1105 1.67 -7.47 46.50
N ARG A 1106 0.75 -8.42 46.25
CA ARG A 1106 0.74 -9.73 46.90
C ARG A 1106 1.76 -10.68 46.27
N LEU A 1107 2.65 -11.28 47.07
CA LEU A 1107 3.69 -12.21 46.60
C LEU A 1107 3.14 -13.48 45.91
N SER A 1108 1.90 -13.86 46.24
CA SER A 1108 1.19 -15.00 45.63
C SER A 1108 0.61 -14.73 44.24
N LYS A 1109 0.50 -13.46 43.84
CA LYS A 1109 -0.15 -13.03 42.59
C LYS A 1109 0.77 -12.23 41.67
N ASN A 1110 1.83 -11.65 42.22
CA ASN A 1110 2.77 -10.80 41.51
C ASN A 1110 4.15 -11.47 41.54
N ASN A 1111 4.89 -11.30 40.44
CA ASN A 1111 6.30 -11.64 40.43
C ASN A 1111 7.09 -10.34 40.52
N PHE A 1112 8.14 -10.40 41.32
CA PHE A 1112 9.06 -9.29 41.48
C PHE A 1112 10.38 -9.71 40.89
N ILE A 1113 11.10 -8.74 40.32
CA ILE A 1113 12.51 -8.87 39.96
C ILE A 1113 13.21 -7.72 40.65
N VAL A 1114 14.22 -8.04 41.45
CA VAL A 1114 15.00 -7.07 42.22
C VAL A 1114 16.41 -7.03 41.65
N LEU A 1115 16.72 -6.03 40.81
CA LEU A 1115 18.06 -5.87 40.23
C LEU A 1115 18.90 -4.95 41.11
N ASN A 1116 20.10 -5.39 41.47
CA ASN A 1116 21.12 -4.52 42.05
C ASN A 1116 22.15 -4.20 40.97
N LEU A 1117 22.10 -2.97 40.45
CA LEU A 1117 23.00 -2.48 39.40
C LEU A 1117 24.03 -1.54 40.01
N THR A 1118 25.27 -1.58 39.55
CA THR A 1118 26.28 -0.58 39.92
C THR A 1118 26.58 0.28 38.70
N ILE A 1119 26.05 1.51 38.66
CA ILE A 1119 26.27 2.47 37.57
C ILE A 1119 27.11 3.60 38.13
N ASN A 1120 28.24 3.92 37.48
CA ASN A 1120 29.16 4.97 37.92
C ASN A 1120 29.51 4.91 39.42
N THR A 1121 29.69 3.69 39.95
CA THR A 1121 29.99 3.37 41.37
C THR A 1121 28.83 3.48 42.38
N PHE A 1122 27.60 3.76 41.94
CA PHE A 1122 26.42 3.82 42.79
C PHE A 1122 25.52 2.58 42.66
N PRO A 1123 25.01 2.01 43.76
CA PRO A 1123 24.03 0.94 43.72
C PRO A 1123 22.64 1.49 43.35
N VAL A 1124 22.01 0.89 42.33
CA VAL A 1124 20.62 1.15 41.92
C VAL A 1124 19.82 -0.12 42.15
N LEU A 1125 18.74 0.00 42.90
CA LEU A 1125 17.76 -1.07 43.08
C LEU A 1125 16.63 -0.87 42.07
N LEU A 1126 16.29 -1.91 41.30
CA LEU A 1126 15.12 -1.89 40.41
C LEU A 1126 14.13 -2.98 40.83
N VAL A 1127 12.89 -2.59 41.15
CA VAL A 1127 11.79 -3.53 41.40
C VAL A 1127 10.83 -3.49 40.21
N ILE A 1128 10.64 -4.64 39.56
CA ILE A 1128 9.68 -4.82 38.45
C ILE A 1128 8.52 -5.68 38.94
N SER A 1129 7.28 -5.16 38.89
CA SER A 1129 6.07 -5.94 39.18
C SER A 1129 5.01 -5.72 38.11
N PRO A 1130 4.48 -6.76 37.45
CA PRO A 1130 3.31 -6.61 36.59
C PRO A 1130 2.02 -6.50 37.42
N ASP A 1131 1.03 -5.75 36.95
CA ASP A 1131 -0.30 -5.66 37.60
C ASP A 1131 -1.18 -6.90 37.38
N GLU A 1132 -0.77 -7.82 36.49
CA GLU A 1132 -1.54 -9.02 36.14
C GLU A 1132 -1.11 -10.27 36.90
N GLU A 1133 -2.09 -11.11 37.25
CA GLU A 1133 -1.88 -12.38 37.94
C GLU A 1133 -1.02 -13.35 37.11
N ILE A 1134 0.27 -13.45 37.44
CA ILE A 1134 1.12 -14.54 36.96
C ILE A 1134 1.21 -15.56 38.10
N PRO A 1135 0.65 -16.79 37.94
CA PRO A 1135 0.61 -17.78 39.02
C PRO A 1135 1.99 -18.00 39.65
N ALA A 1136 2.08 -17.84 40.98
CA ALA A 1136 3.32 -17.92 41.76
C ALA A 1136 4.03 -19.29 41.71
N GLU A 1137 3.43 -20.29 41.07
CA GLU A 1137 3.96 -21.65 40.94
C GLU A 1137 5.13 -21.75 39.94
N ASN A 1138 5.41 -20.67 39.18
CA ASN A 1138 6.28 -20.70 38.01
C ASN A 1138 7.77 -20.36 38.25
N ASN A 1139 8.21 -20.05 39.47
CA ASN A 1139 9.64 -19.87 39.85
C ASN A 1139 10.49 -19.10 38.81
N ILE A 1140 9.99 -17.99 38.27
CA ILE A 1140 10.59 -17.34 37.09
C ILE A 1140 12.03 -16.84 37.38
N GLY A 1141 12.30 -16.41 38.62
CA GLY A 1141 13.65 -15.98 39.05
C GLY A 1141 14.72 -17.08 39.06
N LYS A 1142 14.34 -18.37 39.12
CA LYS A 1142 15.28 -19.50 38.99
C LYS A 1142 15.59 -19.86 37.54
N LYS A 1143 14.96 -19.17 36.58
CA LYS A 1143 14.95 -19.51 35.16
C LYS A 1143 15.42 -18.34 34.31
N LEU A 1144 16.65 -17.88 34.55
CA LEU A 1144 17.30 -16.88 33.69
C LEU A 1144 17.54 -17.48 32.30
N SER A 1145 16.72 -17.06 31.33
CA SER A 1145 16.84 -17.50 29.94
C SER A 1145 17.16 -16.32 29.04
N HIS A 1146 18.15 -16.50 28.17
CA HIS A 1146 18.40 -15.66 27.00
C HIS A 1146 17.78 -16.39 25.80
N TYR A 1147 16.80 -15.81 25.11
CA TYR A 1147 16.11 -16.42 23.96
C TYR A 1147 15.54 -17.83 24.21
N GLY A 1148 14.88 -18.05 25.35
CA GLY A 1148 14.29 -19.35 25.68
C GLY A 1148 15.31 -20.49 25.89
N LYS A 1149 16.59 -20.15 26.11
CA LYS A 1149 17.66 -21.09 26.48
C LYS A 1149 18.33 -20.59 27.77
N TYR A 1150 18.72 -21.50 28.66
CA TYR A 1150 19.58 -21.14 29.78
C TYR A 1150 21.00 -20.97 29.25
N SER A 1151 21.67 -19.85 29.52
CA SER A 1151 23.07 -19.70 29.16
C SER A 1151 23.85 -18.91 30.19
N PHE A 1152 25.10 -19.28 30.43
CA PHE A 1152 26.06 -18.40 31.08
C PHE A 1152 27.15 -18.01 30.09
N LEU A 1153 27.62 -16.76 30.20
CA LEU A 1153 28.71 -16.19 29.41
C LEU A 1153 29.76 -15.68 30.41
N GLU A 1154 31.00 -16.10 30.22
CA GLU A 1154 32.14 -15.59 30.98
C GLU A 1154 33.04 -14.81 30.03
N PHE A 1155 33.46 -13.61 30.45
CA PHE A 1155 34.39 -12.76 29.72
C PHE A 1155 35.65 -12.52 30.55
N ASP A 1156 36.80 -12.40 29.88
CA ASP A 1156 38.03 -11.97 30.53
C ASP A 1156 38.01 -10.45 30.78
N ASN A 1157 39.01 -9.96 31.51
CA ASN A 1157 39.16 -8.54 31.83
C ASN A 1157 39.40 -7.65 30.60
N LYS A 1158 39.48 -8.23 29.39
CA LYS A 1158 39.60 -7.52 28.11
C LYS A 1158 38.31 -7.63 27.27
N GLY A 1159 37.24 -8.19 27.82
CA GLY A 1159 35.96 -8.38 27.14
C GLY A 1159 35.94 -9.57 26.17
N ASN A 1160 36.96 -10.45 26.18
CA ASN A 1160 36.97 -11.65 25.35
C ASN A 1160 36.17 -12.77 26.01
N LYS A 1161 35.29 -13.41 25.25
CA LYS A 1161 34.50 -14.55 25.73
C LYS A 1161 35.42 -15.74 26.12
N ILE A 1162 35.43 -16.11 27.38
CA ILE A 1162 36.14 -17.26 27.94
C ILE A 1162 35.34 -18.56 27.70
N THR A 1163 34.05 -18.56 28.02
CA THR A 1163 33.19 -19.75 27.88
C THR A 1163 31.72 -19.35 27.74
N ALA A 1164 30.95 -20.20 27.05
CA ALA A 1164 29.49 -20.19 27.12
C ALA A 1164 28.93 -21.60 27.07
N GLN A 1165 27.96 -21.88 27.92
CA GLN A 1165 27.23 -23.14 27.94
C GLN A 1165 25.73 -22.88 27.87
N THR A 1166 24.98 -23.79 27.23
CA THR A 1166 23.55 -23.62 26.98
C THR A 1166 22.78 -24.87 27.41
N TRP A 1167 21.73 -24.73 28.24
CA TRP A 1167 20.91 -25.85 28.72
C TRP A 1167 19.46 -25.77 28.23
N SER A 1168 18.84 -26.94 28.00
CA SER A 1168 17.42 -27.09 27.66
C SER A 1168 16.52 -26.86 28.88
N ILE A 1169 15.35 -26.22 28.67
CA ILE A 1169 14.43 -25.80 29.76
C ILE A 1169 13.95 -26.97 30.65
N THR A 1170 14.04 -28.21 30.17
CA THR A 1170 13.53 -29.41 30.85
C THR A 1170 14.48 -30.04 31.88
N GLN A 1171 15.69 -29.50 32.10
CA GLN A 1171 16.67 -30.13 33.00
C GLN A 1171 16.65 -29.65 34.47
N HIS A 1172 15.66 -28.83 34.88
CA HIS A 1172 15.51 -28.38 36.27
C HIS A 1172 14.07 -28.39 36.79
#